data_AF-W0LWS3-F1
#
_entry.id   AF-W0LWS3-F1
#
_cell.length_a   1.000
_cell.length_b   1.000
_cell.length_c   1.000
_cell.angle_alpha   90.00
_cell.angle_beta   90.00
_cell.angle_gamma   90.00
#
_symmetry.space_group_name_H-M   'P 1'
#
loop_
_entity.id
_entity.type
_entity.pdbx_description
1 polymer ?
#
loop_
_entity_poly.entity_id
_entity_poly.type
_entity_poly.pdbx_seq_one_letter_code
_entity_poly.pdbx_strand_id
1 'polypeptide(L)'
;MASFSSSCRNKDSESIFNNDSNSNLIYDVFLSFCDNDTDKSFASYLYTALTVAGVVVFRDDNNKLRNHDQIITPSVLHAIEGSRMSIIIFSRNYADSARCLHELEKIMESYRTIGQMVLPVFYDVDPSDACHYEGMIGQAFKDFTQKIWKQDESSEGSNISGFVVDSRNKSKDIKNLVEHAAHLLDKTYLFVADHPVGVESRVQEVIQLLNNKPSDHTLLVGIWGMGGIGKTTIAKGTYNRMGCSFEDKSFLLNVGRVWNQTNGQVSLQQWLLSDIYKTTKVETKTFDLAINILKERLNKRRIFLVLDDVRGLNQFYALCGAGGLEWFGQGSRIIITTRYRHILHQLNADHVYEMKAMDKYESLELFSWHAFKQPSPIGGFGFFSRDAVLCSRGMPLTLQVIGSFLFTKGWKKWKSVLNKLKITPDDIMGMLGISFGGLINDEVKKIFLDIALNLIGMDQDDVIQILKASGYSAETGIRALVQQSLVTVDCKNRIDMHDLVLEFGREVIRKKSTGMDEERIYDVFLSYREDCRTKFIAHIYTALQNAGIYVFRDNDEIQRGDQISVSLLEAIRQSRIAIVVLSRNYASSRWCMLELETIMDIGRTQGLVVVPVFYEVDPSEVRHQTGKFGKAFKDLISRTSADEDKKTNWETSLLEVGGIAGVVIINSKNESEDITKVVDHVTNLLDRTDLFVADHPVGVESRVQDVIKLLNSQESKDSLLLGVWGMGGIGKTTIAKAAYNKIRRDFEAKSFLLNVREIWEQDNGKISLQQRLLSDIYKTTKIKIDTVESGKMILQERLRQKKIFLVLDDVNKLDQLNALCGSRKWFGQGSKIIITTRDDDLLCRLKVDCVYRMKEMDGNESIELFSWHAFKQPDPFEGFADLSRDVVKYSGGLPLALQVIGSFLLTRRRKKEWKSVMEKLKHIPNDKVLEKLRISFDGLSDDDVKEIFLDIAFFFIGMDQEDVTKILKNCGHYAEIGISVLVQQSLVTVDRKNKVGMHDLLRDMGREIVRNKSTEAGKEPSRLWRCEDVHNVLSKDTVRYLCVVFRF
;
A
#
# COMPACT_ATOMS: atom_id res chain seq x y z
N MET A 1 -0.69 9.93 -81.17
CA MET A 1 0.18 9.48 -80.07
C MET A 1 -0.58 9.77 -78.78
N ALA A 2 -1.60 8.98 -78.48
CA ALA A 2 -1.57 7.65 -77.86
C ALA A 2 -1.58 7.81 -76.33
N SER A 3 -2.74 7.81 -75.66
CA SER A 3 -3.69 6.71 -75.41
C SER A 3 -3.33 5.86 -74.19
N PHE A 4 -4.31 5.74 -73.27
CA PHE A 4 -4.79 4.50 -72.65
C PHE A 4 -3.79 3.35 -72.38
N SER A 5 -3.71 2.94 -71.12
CA SER A 5 -3.88 1.53 -70.67
C SER A 5 -3.70 1.48 -69.15
N SER A 6 -4.74 1.26 -68.34
CA SER A 6 -5.42 -0.01 -68.05
C SER A 6 -4.48 -1.09 -67.49
N SER A 7 -4.56 -1.32 -66.17
CA SER A 7 -4.49 -2.66 -65.60
C SER A 7 -4.90 -2.59 -64.12
N CYS A 8 -6.21 -2.61 -63.88
CA CYS A 8 -6.73 -3.11 -62.61
C CYS A 8 -6.27 -4.57 -62.44
N ARG A 9 -5.44 -4.84 -61.44
CA ARG A 9 -5.25 -6.16 -60.85
C ARG A 9 -5.50 -6.05 -59.36
N ASN A 10 -6.58 -6.70 -58.93
CA ASN A 10 -6.78 -7.12 -57.54
C ASN A 10 -5.66 -8.09 -57.15
N LYS A 11 -5.08 -7.92 -55.97
CA LYS A 11 -5.30 -8.80 -54.80
C LYS A 11 -4.42 -8.40 -53.61
N ASP A 12 -4.97 -8.69 -52.43
CA ASP A 12 -4.41 -8.69 -51.07
C ASP A 12 -4.50 -7.34 -50.35
N SER A 13 -5.62 -7.06 -49.65
CA SER A 13 -6.01 -7.52 -48.30
C SER A 13 -5.29 -6.75 -47.17
N GLU A 14 -6.12 -6.19 -46.28
CA GLU A 14 -5.83 -5.70 -44.93
C GLU A 14 -5.24 -4.29 -44.74
N SER A 15 -5.69 -3.71 -43.61
CA SER A 15 -5.43 -2.36 -43.07
C SER A 15 -6.25 -1.25 -43.72
N ILE A 16 -7.32 -0.79 -43.06
CA ILE A 16 -7.44 0.52 -42.39
C ILE A 16 -8.70 0.45 -41.50
N PHE A 17 -8.54 0.25 -40.19
CA PHE A 17 -9.38 0.84 -39.13
C PHE A 17 -8.64 0.62 -37.79
N ASN A 18 -7.59 1.42 -37.58
CA ASN A 18 -7.07 1.70 -36.25
C ASN A 18 -7.11 3.22 -36.09
N ASN A 19 -8.21 3.73 -35.53
CA ASN A 19 -8.24 5.07 -34.94
C ASN A 19 -8.33 4.90 -33.43
N ASP A 20 -7.17 4.62 -32.81
CA ASP A 20 -6.94 4.91 -31.39
C ASP A 20 -6.77 6.43 -31.26
N SER A 21 -7.90 7.13 -31.19
CA SER A 21 -7.94 8.55 -30.85
C SER A 21 -9.22 8.83 -30.06
N ASN A 22 -9.18 8.65 -28.74
CA ASN A 22 -10.02 9.39 -27.77
C ASN A 22 -9.65 9.04 -26.32
N SER A 23 -8.52 9.57 -25.84
CA SER A 23 -8.13 9.50 -24.41
C SER A 23 -8.35 10.82 -23.66
N ASN A 24 -9.39 11.58 -24.02
CA ASN A 24 -9.77 12.85 -23.39
C ASN A 24 -11.22 12.86 -22.85
N LEU A 25 -11.90 11.71 -22.80
CA LEU A 25 -13.28 11.62 -22.35
C LEU A 25 -13.34 11.52 -20.82
N ILE A 26 -13.99 12.49 -20.18
CA ILE A 26 -14.14 12.61 -18.72
C ILE A 26 -15.51 12.08 -18.27
N TYR A 27 -16.52 12.20 -19.14
CA TYR A 27 -17.90 11.77 -18.86
C TYR A 27 -18.43 10.91 -20.02
N ASP A 28 -19.34 10.00 -19.72
CA ASP A 28 -20.06 9.24 -20.76
C ASP A 28 -21.15 10.10 -21.39
N VAL A 29 -21.89 10.86 -20.57
CA VAL A 29 -23.01 11.69 -21.01
C VAL A 29 -22.92 13.10 -20.44
N PHE A 30 -23.07 14.12 -21.30
CA PHE A 30 -23.45 15.47 -20.88
C PHE A 30 -24.97 15.64 -20.96
N LEU A 31 -25.61 16.12 -19.89
CA LEU A 31 -27.06 16.30 -19.84
C LEU A 31 -27.43 17.80 -19.90
N SER A 32 -28.03 18.25 -21.00
CA SER A 32 -28.55 19.63 -21.16
C SER A 32 -30.06 19.69 -21.01
N PHE A 33 -30.56 20.60 -20.18
CA PHE A 33 -31.99 20.78 -19.89
C PHE A 33 -32.28 22.19 -19.34
N CYS A 34 -33.55 22.61 -19.34
CA CYS A 34 -33.99 23.91 -18.79
C CYS A 34 -34.59 23.74 -17.38
N ASP A 35 -33.98 24.37 -16.37
CA ASP A 35 -34.36 24.26 -14.95
C ASP A 35 -35.77 24.77 -14.63
N ASN A 36 -36.31 25.70 -15.42
CA ASN A 36 -37.59 26.36 -15.13
C ASN A 36 -38.83 25.52 -15.48
N ASP A 37 -38.66 24.44 -16.25
CA ASP A 37 -39.79 23.73 -16.89
C ASP A 37 -39.89 22.25 -16.58
N THR A 38 -38.78 21.62 -16.21
CA THR A 38 -38.81 20.24 -15.82
C THR A 38 -39.18 20.16 -14.35
N ASP A 39 -40.49 20.21 -14.09
CA ASP A 39 -41.21 19.78 -12.89
C ASP A 39 -40.34 18.85 -12.01
N LYS A 40 -39.50 19.42 -11.11
CA LYS A 40 -38.32 18.91 -10.34
C LYS A 40 -37.81 17.45 -10.48
N SER A 41 -38.12 16.74 -11.56
CA SER A 41 -38.33 15.30 -11.49
C SER A 41 -37.87 14.58 -12.76
N PHE A 42 -38.14 15.03 -14.00
CA PHE A 42 -37.71 14.25 -15.18
C PHE A 42 -36.18 14.21 -15.41
N ALA A 43 -35.52 15.35 -15.59
CA ALA A 43 -34.06 15.40 -15.80
C ALA A 43 -33.28 14.80 -14.62
N SER A 44 -33.80 14.99 -13.39
CA SER A 44 -33.20 14.42 -12.18
C SER A 44 -33.40 12.90 -12.06
N TYR A 45 -34.58 12.38 -12.44
CA TYR A 45 -34.80 10.93 -12.51
C TYR A 45 -34.00 10.29 -13.62
N LEU A 46 -33.86 10.96 -14.78
CA LEU A 46 -33.03 10.48 -15.88
C LEU A 46 -31.55 10.46 -15.48
N TYR A 47 -31.03 11.54 -14.87
CA TYR A 47 -29.67 11.57 -14.32
C TYR A 47 -29.44 10.42 -13.34
N THR A 48 -30.38 10.22 -12.41
CA THR A 48 -30.30 9.14 -11.42
C THR A 48 -30.32 7.77 -12.10
N ALA A 49 -31.23 7.56 -13.06
CA ALA A 49 -31.38 6.29 -13.76
C ALA A 49 -30.16 5.95 -14.64
N LEU A 50 -29.59 6.94 -15.34
CA LEU A 50 -28.34 6.78 -16.09
C LEU A 50 -27.16 6.46 -15.16
N THR A 51 -27.06 7.17 -14.03
CA THR A 51 -26.02 6.90 -13.02
C THR A 51 -26.16 5.49 -12.44
N VAL A 52 -27.38 5.06 -12.14
CA VAL A 52 -27.69 3.69 -11.68
C VAL A 52 -27.36 2.66 -12.75
N ALA A 53 -27.51 3.00 -14.03
CA ALA A 53 -27.10 2.16 -15.16
C ALA A 53 -25.58 2.15 -15.41
N GLY A 54 -24.77 2.81 -14.56
CA GLY A 54 -23.31 2.83 -14.68
C GLY A 54 -22.78 3.77 -15.76
N VAL A 55 -23.61 4.74 -16.18
CA VAL A 55 -23.24 5.83 -17.08
C VAL A 55 -22.72 6.99 -16.22
N VAL A 56 -21.50 7.46 -16.50
CA VAL A 56 -20.90 8.61 -15.82
C VAL A 56 -21.46 9.88 -16.45
N VAL A 57 -22.44 10.50 -15.79
CA VAL A 57 -23.17 11.66 -16.33
C VAL A 57 -22.63 12.96 -15.71
N PHE A 58 -22.34 13.95 -16.55
CA PHE A 58 -22.15 15.34 -16.10
C PHE A 58 -23.49 16.07 -16.14
N ARG A 59 -23.83 16.68 -15.01
CA ARG A 59 -25.00 17.55 -14.83
C ARG A 59 -24.54 18.79 -14.07
N ASP A 60 -24.79 19.98 -14.60
CA ASP A 60 -24.46 21.22 -13.90
C ASP A 60 -25.64 21.65 -13.00
N ASP A 61 -25.48 21.46 -11.69
CA ASP A 61 -26.49 21.83 -10.68
C ASP A 61 -26.28 23.25 -10.09
N ASN A 62 -25.32 24.03 -10.61
CA ASN A 62 -24.96 25.33 -10.03
C ASN A 62 -25.96 26.44 -10.33
N ASN A 63 -26.98 26.56 -9.47
CA ASN A 63 -27.97 27.64 -9.49
C ASN A 63 -27.59 28.90 -8.68
N LYS A 64 -26.29 29.13 -8.38
CA LYS A 64 -25.86 30.21 -7.47
C LYS A 64 -25.15 31.41 -8.11
N LEU A 65 -24.91 31.43 -9.41
CA LEU A 65 -24.34 32.60 -10.11
C LEU A 65 -25.38 33.19 -11.06
N ARG A 66 -26.39 33.84 -10.48
CA ARG A 66 -27.25 34.76 -11.22
C ARG A 66 -26.50 36.07 -11.37
N ASN A 67 -25.84 36.26 -12.51
CA ASN A 67 -25.56 37.58 -13.08
C ASN A 67 -25.31 37.44 -14.60
N HIS A 68 -26.35 37.79 -15.34
CA HIS A 68 -26.50 38.36 -16.69
C HIS A 68 -25.43 38.30 -17.80
N ASP A 69 -24.30 37.60 -17.69
CA ASP A 69 -23.42 37.37 -18.84
C ASP A 69 -23.48 35.92 -19.31
N GLN A 70 -23.88 35.76 -20.57
CA GLN A 70 -24.31 34.55 -21.27
C GLN A 70 -23.20 33.51 -21.55
N ILE A 71 -22.16 33.43 -20.71
CA ILE A 71 -20.97 32.63 -21.02
C ILE A 71 -21.02 31.32 -20.24
N ILE A 72 -21.08 30.20 -20.97
CA ILE A 72 -20.85 28.86 -20.42
C ILE A 72 -19.49 28.85 -19.73
N THR A 73 -19.44 28.40 -18.48
CA THR A 73 -18.17 28.32 -17.74
C THR A 73 -17.18 27.40 -18.47
N PRO A 74 -15.87 27.67 -18.41
CA PRO A 74 -14.86 26.78 -19.01
C PRO A 74 -14.98 25.31 -18.55
N SER A 75 -15.50 25.08 -17.34
CA SER A 75 -15.80 23.75 -16.82
C SER A 75 -16.93 23.04 -17.55
N VAL A 76 -18.01 23.74 -17.89
CA VAL A 76 -19.15 23.16 -18.63
C VAL A 76 -18.77 22.94 -20.10
N LEU A 77 -18.01 23.87 -20.70
CA LEU A 77 -17.47 23.69 -22.06
C LEU A 77 -16.56 22.45 -22.14
N HIS A 78 -15.66 22.29 -21.15
CA HIS A 78 -14.80 21.11 -21.07
C HIS A 78 -15.58 19.82 -20.83
N ALA A 79 -16.71 19.88 -20.11
CA ALA A 79 -17.58 18.73 -19.93
C ALA A 79 -18.33 18.34 -21.22
N ILE A 80 -18.77 19.33 -22.02
CA ILE A 80 -19.37 19.09 -23.34
C ILE A 80 -18.34 18.43 -24.26
N GLU A 81 -17.16 19.02 -24.43
CA GLU A 81 -16.10 18.48 -25.29
C GLU A 81 -15.56 17.12 -24.79
N GLY A 82 -15.58 16.91 -23.47
CA GLY A 82 -15.10 15.70 -22.80
C GLY A 82 -16.16 14.59 -22.65
N SER A 83 -17.35 14.72 -23.26
CA SER A 83 -18.41 13.70 -23.16
C SER A 83 -18.51 12.84 -24.42
N ARG A 84 -18.81 11.54 -24.28
CA ARG A 84 -19.03 10.64 -25.44
C ARG A 84 -20.35 10.91 -26.15
N MET A 85 -21.37 11.28 -25.37
CA MET A 85 -22.71 11.60 -25.85
C MET A 85 -23.24 12.84 -25.13
N SER A 86 -24.07 13.63 -25.81
CA SER A 86 -24.85 14.71 -25.22
C SER A 86 -26.35 14.40 -25.35
N ILE A 87 -27.07 14.34 -24.23
CA ILE A 87 -28.53 14.20 -24.19
C ILE A 87 -29.14 15.59 -23.98
N ILE A 88 -30.02 16.00 -24.89
CA ILE A 88 -30.65 17.33 -24.87
C ILE A 88 -32.14 17.18 -24.63
N ILE A 89 -32.65 17.75 -23.54
CA ILE A 89 -34.07 17.71 -23.19
C ILE A 89 -34.75 19.02 -23.63
N PHE A 90 -35.48 18.96 -24.74
CA PHE A 90 -36.31 20.06 -25.22
C PHE A 90 -37.64 20.10 -24.47
N SER A 91 -37.78 21.10 -23.60
CA SER A 91 -39.03 21.49 -22.94
C SER A 91 -39.56 22.81 -23.51
N ARG A 92 -40.77 23.23 -23.13
CA ARG A 92 -41.44 24.42 -23.69
C ARG A 92 -40.61 25.71 -23.61
N ASN A 93 -39.89 25.93 -22.52
CA ASN A 93 -39.10 27.13 -22.27
C ASN A 93 -37.59 26.86 -22.46
N TYR A 94 -37.19 25.77 -23.13
CA TYR A 94 -35.78 25.51 -23.44
C TYR A 94 -35.19 26.60 -24.34
N ALA A 95 -35.98 27.08 -25.32
CA ALA A 95 -35.60 28.14 -26.23
C ALA A 95 -35.57 29.54 -25.58
N ASP A 96 -36.26 29.72 -24.45
CA ASP A 96 -36.27 30.99 -23.71
C ASP A 96 -35.02 31.14 -22.81
N SER A 97 -34.24 30.07 -22.65
CA SER A 97 -33.00 30.06 -21.87
C SER A 97 -31.77 30.31 -22.76
N ALA A 98 -31.22 31.52 -22.69
CA ALA A 98 -29.99 31.89 -23.40
C ALA A 98 -28.81 30.94 -23.11
N ARG A 99 -28.77 30.38 -21.88
CA ARG A 99 -27.77 29.38 -21.48
C ARG A 99 -27.98 28.04 -22.20
N CYS A 100 -29.21 27.55 -22.27
CA CYS A 100 -29.53 26.30 -22.98
C CYS A 100 -29.23 26.43 -24.48
N LEU A 101 -29.53 27.60 -25.08
CA LEU A 101 -29.18 27.88 -26.46
C LEU A 101 -27.68 27.90 -26.72
N HIS A 102 -26.89 28.46 -25.79
CA HIS A 102 -25.44 28.44 -25.91
C HIS A 102 -24.86 27.02 -25.70
N GLU A 103 -25.44 26.21 -24.81
CA GLU A 103 -25.01 24.82 -24.58
C GLU A 103 -25.28 23.98 -25.83
N LEU A 104 -26.47 24.16 -26.41
CA LEU A 104 -26.86 23.56 -27.68
C LEU A 104 -25.89 23.94 -28.81
N GLU A 105 -25.52 25.22 -28.94
CA GLU A 105 -24.55 25.66 -29.95
C GLU A 105 -23.21 24.92 -29.81
N LYS A 106 -22.70 24.77 -28.58
CA LYS A 106 -21.43 24.08 -28.30
C LYS A 106 -21.49 22.56 -28.44
N ILE A 107 -22.62 21.94 -28.09
CA ILE A 107 -22.86 20.53 -28.38
C ILE A 107 -22.88 20.30 -29.89
N MET A 108 -23.53 21.18 -30.65
CA MET A 108 -23.58 21.09 -32.11
C MET A 108 -22.21 21.32 -32.77
N GLU A 109 -21.39 22.20 -32.21
CA GLU A 109 -19.99 22.38 -32.62
C GLU A 109 -19.17 21.10 -32.36
N SER A 110 -19.34 20.47 -31.19
CA SER A 110 -18.68 19.19 -30.83
C SER A 110 -19.14 18.03 -31.72
N TYR A 111 -20.44 17.93 -32.03
CA TYR A 111 -20.98 16.96 -32.98
C TYR A 111 -20.30 17.09 -34.36
N ARG A 112 -20.12 18.32 -34.86
CA ARG A 112 -19.52 18.58 -36.18
C ARG A 112 -18.00 18.37 -36.23
N THR A 113 -17.30 18.69 -35.14
CA THR A 113 -15.83 18.73 -35.11
C THR A 113 -15.21 17.42 -34.65
N ILE A 114 -15.78 16.78 -33.63
CA ILE A 114 -15.23 15.57 -32.99
C ILE A 114 -16.17 14.35 -33.07
N GLY A 115 -17.33 14.48 -33.73
CA GLY A 115 -18.25 13.35 -33.97
C GLY A 115 -18.98 12.86 -32.71
N GLN A 116 -19.12 13.71 -31.69
CA GLN A 116 -19.85 13.38 -30.46
C GLN A 116 -21.28 12.92 -30.77
N MET A 117 -21.78 11.87 -30.10
CA MET A 117 -23.18 11.45 -30.29
C MET A 117 -24.16 12.44 -29.66
N VAL A 118 -25.27 12.74 -30.32
CA VAL A 118 -26.28 13.67 -29.79
C VAL A 118 -27.64 13.00 -29.79
N LEU A 119 -28.28 12.97 -28.62
CA LEU A 119 -29.58 12.34 -28.41
C LEU A 119 -30.63 13.39 -27.99
N PRO A 120 -31.50 13.84 -28.91
CA PRO A 120 -32.54 14.80 -28.60
C PRO A 120 -33.78 14.13 -28.00
N VAL A 121 -34.30 14.70 -26.91
CA VAL A 121 -35.46 14.23 -26.15
C VAL A 121 -36.49 15.36 -26.08
N PHE A 122 -37.68 15.16 -26.64
CA PHE A 122 -38.76 16.13 -26.63
C PHE A 122 -39.73 15.79 -25.50
N TYR A 123 -39.77 16.62 -24.46
CA TYR A 123 -40.56 16.40 -23.25
C TYR A 123 -41.76 17.35 -23.20
N ASP A 124 -42.99 16.83 -23.34
CA ASP A 124 -44.24 17.61 -23.43
C ASP A 124 -44.25 18.71 -24.51
N VAL A 125 -43.44 18.54 -25.57
CA VAL A 125 -43.34 19.41 -26.73
C VAL A 125 -43.42 18.56 -27.98
N ASP A 126 -44.22 18.98 -28.95
CA ASP A 126 -44.25 18.33 -30.26
C ASP A 126 -43.01 18.77 -31.07
N PRO A 127 -42.23 17.85 -31.66
CA PRO A 127 -41.11 18.20 -32.54
C PRO A 127 -41.49 19.13 -33.71
N SER A 128 -42.76 19.12 -34.14
CA SER A 128 -43.28 20.03 -35.16
C SER A 128 -43.45 21.47 -34.66
N ASP A 129 -43.71 21.68 -33.36
CA ASP A 129 -43.73 23.00 -32.71
C ASP A 129 -42.31 23.57 -32.58
N ALA A 130 -41.30 22.71 -32.41
CA ALA A 130 -39.89 23.12 -32.39
C ALA A 130 -39.43 23.75 -33.72
N CYS A 131 -40.09 23.42 -34.84
CA CYS A 131 -39.83 24.00 -36.16
C CYS A 131 -40.42 25.41 -36.33
N HIS A 132 -41.31 25.83 -35.44
CA HIS A 132 -42.04 27.11 -35.46
C HIS A 132 -41.51 28.15 -34.45
N TYR A 133 -40.38 27.88 -33.77
CA TYR A 133 -39.65 28.89 -33.00
C TYR A 133 -38.97 29.90 -33.94
N GLU A 134 -39.75 30.80 -34.52
CA GLU A 134 -39.32 31.77 -35.54
C GLU A 134 -38.42 32.91 -35.04
N GLY A 135 -37.98 32.88 -33.77
CA GLY A 135 -37.32 34.03 -33.14
C GLY A 135 -35.80 34.06 -33.21
N MET A 136 -35.09 33.02 -32.75
CA MET A 136 -33.65 33.15 -32.44
C MET A 136 -32.83 31.85 -32.54
N ILE A 137 -33.38 30.74 -33.01
CA ILE A 137 -32.58 29.52 -33.19
C ILE A 137 -32.08 29.46 -34.63
N GLY A 138 -30.76 29.64 -34.79
CA GLY A 138 -30.11 29.78 -36.09
C GLY A 138 -30.40 28.64 -37.06
N GLN A 139 -30.34 28.93 -38.35
CA GLN A 139 -30.58 28.00 -39.49
C GLN A 139 -30.00 26.60 -39.27
N ALA A 140 -28.85 26.48 -38.60
CA ALA A 140 -28.21 25.24 -38.18
C ALA A 140 -29.10 24.29 -37.33
N PHE A 141 -29.93 24.81 -36.44
CA PHE A 141 -30.86 24.01 -35.62
C PHE A 141 -32.08 23.58 -36.43
N LYS A 142 -32.60 24.47 -37.28
CA LYS A 142 -33.69 24.18 -38.21
C LYS A 142 -33.28 23.10 -39.21
N ASP A 143 -32.05 23.16 -39.70
CA ASP A 143 -31.45 22.15 -40.59
C ASP A 143 -31.19 20.82 -39.86
N PHE A 144 -30.86 20.86 -38.55
CA PHE A 144 -30.65 19.68 -37.71
C PHE A 144 -31.97 18.95 -37.39
N THR A 145 -33.00 19.67 -36.96
CA THR A 145 -34.33 19.09 -36.69
C THR A 145 -35.00 18.57 -37.96
N GLN A 146 -34.84 19.26 -39.10
CA GLN A 146 -35.32 18.75 -40.40
C GLN A 146 -34.58 17.49 -40.88
N LYS A 147 -33.29 17.34 -40.59
CA LYS A 147 -32.51 16.13 -40.94
C LYS A 147 -32.92 14.90 -40.13
N ILE A 148 -33.28 15.08 -38.86
CA ILE A 148 -33.72 13.98 -37.98
C ILE A 148 -35.07 13.43 -38.45
N TRP A 149 -35.98 14.30 -38.90
CA TRP A 149 -37.34 13.90 -39.22
C TRP A 149 -37.52 13.39 -40.66
N LYS A 150 -36.65 13.76 -41.61
CA LYS A 150 -36.72 13.25 -43.00
C LYS A 150 -36.15 11.84 -43.20
N GLN A 151 -35.62 11.19 -42.18
CA GLN A 151 -35.21 9.77 -42.27
C GLN A 151 -36.38 8.85 -41.91
N ASP A 152 -37.26 8.64 -42.89
CA ASP A 152 -38.13 7.46 -42.95
C ASP A 152 -37.31 6.23 -43.37
N GLU A 153 -37.41 5.16 -42.56
CA GLU A 153 -37.33 3.72 -42.88
C GLU A 153 -36.13 3.09 -43.62
N SER A 154 -35.03 3.78 -43.96
CA SER A 154 -33.89 3.05 -44.58
C SER A 154 -32.52 3.70 -44.37
N SER A 155 -31.85 3.40 -43.27
CA SER A 155 -30.37 3.32 -43.19
C SER A 155 -29.91 2.94 -41.79
N GLU A 156 -29.34 1.73 -41.63
CA GLU A 156 -28.45 1.42 -40.50
C GLU A 156 -27.21 2.33 -40.63
N GLY A 157 -27.04 3.28 -39.70
CA GLY A 157 -25.79 4.03 -39.57
C GLY A 157 -25.85 5.53 -39.21
N SER A 158 -26.98 6.11 -38.79
CA SER A 158 -27.01 7.51 -38.34
C SER A 158 -26.87 7.65 -36.81
N ASN A 159 -25.93 8.49 -36.34
CA ASN A 159 -25.62 8.76 -34.92
C ASN A 159 -26.65 9.62 -34.17
N ILE A 160 -27.90 9.74 -34.68
CA ILE A 160 -28.94 10.59 -34.09
C ILE A 160 -30.31 9.90 -34.19
N SER A 161 -30.95 9.64 -33.05
CA SER A 161 -32.31 9.09 -32.94
C SER A 161 -33.12 9.89 -31.92
N GLY A 162 -34.18 10.61 -32.33
CA GLY A 162 -34.98 11.42 -31.40
C GLY A 162 -35.96 10.61 -30.56
N PHE A 163 -36.15 10.99 -29.29
CA PHE A 163 -37.17 10.41 -28.38
C PHE A 163 -38.25 11.44 -28.05
N VAL A 164 -39.53 11.06 -28.14
CA VAL A 164 -40.66 11.89 -27.69
C VAL A 164 -41.21 11.29 -26.39
N VAL A 165 -41.40 12.12 -25.37
CA VAL A 165 -41.79 11.71 -24.01
C VAL A 165 -43.06 12.44 -23.58
N ASP A 166 -44.09 11.68 -23.19
CA ASP A 166 -45.37 12.20 -22.66
C ASP A 166 -45.34 12.19 -21.12
N SER A 167 -45.65 13.33 -20.49
CA SER A 167 -45.70 13.48 -19.02
C SER A 167 -46.59 12.47 -18.29
N ARG A 168 -47.50 11.79 -18.98
CA ARG A 168 -48.36 10.76 -18.39
C ARG A 168 -47.66 9.42 -18.13
N ASN A 169 -46.49 9.14 -18.71
CA ASN A 169 -45.82 7.83 -18.60
C ASN A 169 -44.30 7.88 -18.32
N LYS A 170 -43.85 8.90 -17.58
CA LYS A 170 -42.44 9.24 -17.29
C LYS A 170 -41.54 8.05 -16.94
N SER A 171 -42.00 7.06 -16.16
CA SER A 171 -41.15 5.94 -15.72
C SER A 171 -40.79 4.95 -16.83
N LYS A 172 -41.69 4.74 -17.80
CA LYS A 172 -41.45 3.82 -18.92
C LYS A 172 -40.50 4.46 -19.93
N ASP A 173 -40.70 5.75 -20.17
CA ASP A 173 -39.92 6.51 -21.15
C ASP A 173 -38.49 6.76 -20.66
N ILE A 174 -38.27 7.04 -19.37
CA ILE A 174 -36.92 7.10 -18.79
C ILE A 174 -36.21 5.75 -18.94
N LYS A 175 -36.92 4.63 -18.70
CA LYS A 175 -36.32 3.30 -18.83
C LYS A 175 -35.86 3.05 -20.26
N ASN A 176 -36.72 3.30 -21.25
CA ASN A 176 -36.39 3.13 -22.66
C ASN A 176 -35.24 4.06 -23.09
N LEU A 177 -35.24 5.31 -22.61
CA LEU A 177 -34.19 6.28 -22.93
C LEU A 177 -32.83 5.88 -22.35
N VAL A 178 -32.81 5.36 -21.11
CA VAL A 178 -31.60 4.84 -20.46
C VAL A 178 -31.10 3.59 -21.19
N GLU A 179 -32.00 2.67 -21.56
CA GLU A 179 -31.65 1.48 -22.34
C GLU A 179 -31.02 1.85 -23.68
N HIS A 180 -31.60 2.84 -24.37
CA HIS A 180 -31.11 3.31 -25.66
C HIS A 180 -29.78 4.05 -25.56
N ALA A 181 -29.63 4.96 -24.59
CA ALA A 181 -28.38 5.69 -24.36
C ALA A 181 -27.26 4.74 -23.94
N ALA A 182 -27.56 3.77 -23.07
CA ALA A 182 -26.61 2.75 -22.62
C ALA A 182 -26.20 1.84 -23.80
N HIS A 183 -27.14 1.43 -24.66
CA HIS A 183 -26.84 0.68 -25.88
C HIS A 183 -25.93 1.47 -26.84
N LEU A 184 -26.25 2.74 -27.12
CA LEU A 184 -25.44 3.59 -28.00
C LEU A 184 -24.02 3.86 -27.48
N LEU A 185 -23.84 3.87 -26.15
CA LEU A 185 -22.52 4.01 -25.52
C LEU A 185 -21.72 2.69 -25.44
N ASP A 186 -22.28 1.61 -26.00
CA ASP A 186 -21.82 0.23 -25.85
C ASP A 186 -21.72 -0.20 -24.37
N LYS A 187 -22.58 0.40 -23.54
CA LYS A 187 -22.81 0.10 -22.13
C LYS A 187 -24.09 -0.72 -22.00
N THR A 188 -24.20 -1.83 -22.72
CA THR A 188 -25.33 -2.74 -22.55
C THR A 188 -25.40 -3.21 -21.09
N TYR A 189 -26.48 -2.81 -20.39
CA TYR A 189 -26.92 -3.31 -19.08
C TYR A 189 -25.78 -3.69 -18.10
N LEU A 190 -25.14 -2.67 -17.53
CA LEU A 190 -24.02 -2.83 -16.61
C LEU A 190 -24.43 -3.57 -15.33
N PHE A 191 -24.08 -4.85 -15.30
CA PHE A 191 -23.90 -5.82 -14.21
C PHE A 191 -24.53 -7.18 -14.52
N VAL A 192 -24.26 -7.67 -15.73
CA VAL A 192 -23.68 -9.00 -15.84
C VAL A 192 -22.24 -8.74 -16.31
N ALA A 193 -21.25 -9.48 -15.79
CA ALA A 193 -19.83 -9.24 -16.07
C ALA A 193 -19.56 -8.83 -17.53
N ASP A 194 -18.58 -7.95 -17.79
CA ASP A 194 -18.26 -7.34 -19.10
C ASP A 194 -18.31 -8.32 -20.30
N HIS A 195 -18.21 -9.63 -20.05
CA HIS A 195 -18.51 -10.71 -20.99
C HIS A 195 -19.31 -11.85 -20.29
N PRO A 196 -20.64 -11.96 -20.48
CA PRO A 196 -21.51 -12.87 -19.71
C PRO A 196 -21.54 -14.31 -20.26
N VAL A 197 -20.36 -14.95 -20.37
CA VAL A 197 -20.22 -16.31 -20.90
C VAL A 197 -21.04 -17.30 -20.05
N GLY A 198 -21.98 -18.03 -20.68
CA GLY A 198 -22.80 -19.05 -20.01
C GLY A 198 -23.74 -18.52 -18.92
N VAL A 199 -23.92 -17.20 -18.78
CA VAL A 199 -24.81 -16.62 -17.75
C VAL A 199 -26.27 -16.69 -18.19
N GLU A 200 -26.53 -16.47 -19.48
CA GLU A 200 -27.89 -16.37 -20.00
C GLU A 200 -28.71 -17.64 -19.80
N SER A 201 -28.13 -18.80 -20.16
CA SER A 201 -28.76 -20.11 -19.99
C SER A 201 -29.14 -20.36 -18.54
N ARG A 202 -28.21 -20.12 -17.61
CA ARG A 202 -28.41 -20.29 -16.16
C ARG A 202 -29.46 -19.34 -15.61
N VAL A 203 -29.51 -18.09 -16.09
CA VAL A 203 -30.57 -17.13 -15.73
C VAL A 203 -31.94 -17.63 -16.19
N GLN A 204 -32.06 -18.18 -17.40
CA GLN A 204 -33.31 -18.75 -17.90
C GLN A 204 -33.77 -19.96 -17.08
N GLU A 205 -32.86 -20.84 -16.68
CA GLU A 205 -33.17 -21.97 -15.78
C GLU A 205 -33.74 -21.48 -14.44
N VAL A 206 -33.13 -20.47 -13.82
CA VAL A 206 -33.65 -19.90 -12.56
C VAL A 206 -35.01 -19.21 -12.78
N ILE A 207 -35.21 -18.53 -13.91
CA ILE A 207 -36.51 -17.94 -14.28
C ILE A 207 -37.59 -19.02 -14.41
N GLN A 208 -37.27 -20.16 -15.03
CA GLN A 208 -38.20 -21.30 -15.12
C GLN A 208 -38.57 -21.81 -13.72
N LEU A 209 -37.60 -22.00 -12.82
CA LEU A 209 -37.87 -22.38 -11.43
C LEU A 209 -38.78 -21.40 -10.70
N LEU A 210 -38.61 -20.09 -10.95
CA LEU A 210 -39.46 -19.06 -10.36
C LEU A 210 -40.88 -19.04 -10.95
N ASN A 211 -41.09 -19.60 -12.14
CA ASN A 211 -42.39 -19.66 -12.82
C ASN A 211 -43.10 -21.02 -12.67
N ASN A 212 -42.51 -21.99 -11.97
CA ASN A 212 -43.02 -23.37 -11.86
C ASN A 212 -44.27 -23.56 -10.99
N LYS A 213 -44.72 -22.54 -10.24
CA LYS A 213 -45.94 -22.57 -9.42
C LYS A 213 -46.95 -21.52 -9.88
N PRO A 214 -48.26 -21.75 -9.67
CA PRO A 214 -49.30 -20.79 -10.02
C PRO A 214 -49.08 -19.42 -9.34
N SER A 215 -49.62 -18.37 -9.95
CA SER A 215 -49.35 -16.96 -9.62
C SER A 215 -49.86 -16.51 -8.24
N ASP A 216 -50.46 -17.42 -7.47
CA ASP A 216 -51.11 -17.21 -6.18
C ASP A 216 -50.24 -17.60 -4.96
N HIS A 217 -49.11 -18.28 -5.15
CA HIS A 217 -48.21 -18.67 -4.04
C HIS A 217 -46.91 -17.86 -4.02
N THR A 218 -46.39 -17.57 -2.82
CA THR A 218 -45.03 -17.07 -2.62
C THR A 218 -44.04 -18.20 -2.88
N LEU A 219 -43.00 -17.95 -3.69
CA LEU A 219 -42.02 -18.96 -4.06
C LEU A 219 -40.60 -18.49 -3.75
N LEU A 220 -39.83 -19.35 -3.08
CA LEU A 220 -38.44 -19.15 -2.69
C LEU A 220 -37.51 -20.07 -3.50
N VAL A 221 -36.63 -19.48 -4.32
CA VAL A 221 -35.53 -20.19 -4.98
C VAL A 221 -34.23 -19.90 -4.25
N GLY A 222 -33.55 -20.95 -3.80
CA GLY A 222 -32.23 -20.87 -3.23
C GLY A 222 -31.14 -21.17 -4.27
N ILE A 223 -30.23 -20.22 -4.52
CA ILE A 223 -29.05 -20.44 -5.36
C ILE A 223 -27.84 -20.66 -4.45
N TRP A 224 -27.20 -21.84 -4.54
CA TRP A 224 -26.04 -22.15 -3.71
C TRP A 224 -24.84 -22.65 -4.51
N GLY A 225 -23.67 -22.58 -3.89
CA GLY A 225 -22.40 -23.00 -4.49
C GLY A 225 -21.22 -22.20 -3.93
N MET A 226 -20.02 -22.57 -4.37
CA MET A 226 -18.76 -22.03 -3.86
C MET A 226 -18.61 -20.51 -4.07
N GLY A 227 -17.79 -19.83 -3.25
CA GLY A 227 -17.45 -18.41 -3.45
C GLY A 227 -16.84 -18.17 -4.85
N GLY A 228 -17.17 -17.05 -5.50
CA GLY A 228 -16.63 -16.74 -6.84
C GLY A 228 -17.21 -17.54 -8.03
N ILE A 229 -18.15 -18.47 -7.79
CA ILE A 229 -18.76 -19.29 -8.85
C ILE A 229 -19.80 -18.55 -9.71
N GLY A 230 -20.15 -17.31 -9.37
CA GLY A 230 -21.10 -16.48 -10.15
C GLY A 230 -22.55 -16.42 -9.63
N LYS A 231 -22.83 -16.87 -8.39
CA LYS A 231 -24.18 -16.81 -7.78
C LYS A 231 -24.83 -15.42 -7.86
N THR A 232 -24.12 -14.40 -7.41
CA THR A 232 -24.57 -13.00 -7.42
C THR A 232 -24.84 -12.52 -8.84
N THR A 233 -24.02 -12.94 -9.80
CA THR A 233 -24.18 -12.61 -11.23
C THR A 233 -25.48 -13.20 -11.79
N ILE A 234 -25.78 -14.48 -11.50
CA ILE A 234 -27.04 -15.11 -11.92
C ILE A 234 -28.23 -14.44 -11.24
N ALA A 235 -28.18 -14.27 -9.91
CA ALA A 235 -29.28 -13.65 -9.16
C ALA A 235 -29.58 -12.22 -9.64
N LYS A 236 -28.54 -11.44 -9.98
CA LYS A 236 -28.68 -10.09 -10.54
C LYS A 236 -29.22 -10.11 -11.97
N GLY A 237 -28.77 -11.03 -12.82
CA GLY A 237 -29.33 -11.25 -14.15
C GLY A 237 -30.82 -11.59 -14.10
N THR A 238 -31.21 -12.50 -13.20
CA THR A 238 -32.62 -12.85 -12.96
C THR A 238 -33.42 -11.66 -12.41
N TYR A 239 -32.84 -10.90 -11.46
CA TYR A 239 -33.44 -9.68 -10.91
C TYR A 239 -33.79 -8.65 -12.00
N ASN A 240 -32.82 -8.37 -12.86
CA ASN A 240 -32.94 -7.39 -13.93
C ASN A 240 -34.03 -7.80 -14.95
N ARG A 241 -34.12 -9.09 -15.28
CA ARG A 241 -35.13 -9.60 -16.23
C ARG A 241 -36.54 -9.62 -15.65
N MET A 242 -36.72 -10.19 -14.47
CA MET A 242 -38.08 -10.39 -13.96
C MET A 242 -38.60 -9.22 -13.13
N GLY A 243 -37.73 -8.41 -12.53
CA GLY A 243 -38.14 -7.44 -11.51
C GLY A 243 -39.13 -6.39 -11.99
N CYS A 244 -39.15 -6.05 -13.28
CA CYS A 244 -40.13 -5.11 -13.82
C CYS A 244 -41.58 -5.63 -13.81
N SER A 245 -41.78 -6.93 -13.58
CA SER A 245 -43.11 -7.57 -13.55
C SER A 245 -43.74 -7.64 -12.16
N PHE A 246 -43.12 -7.02 -11.15
CA PHE A 246 -43.55 -7.01 -9.76
C PHE A 246 -43.84 -5.59 -9.29
N GLU A 247 -44.80 -5.43 -8.38
CA GLU A 247 -45.23 -4.12 -7.89
C GLU A 247 -44.10 -3.42 -7.12
N ASP A 248 -43.45 -4.21 -6.26
CA ASP A 248 -42.29 -3.81 -5.48
C ASP A 248 -41.14 -4.78 -5.76
N LYS A 249 -39.90 -4.29 -5.74
CA LYS A 249 -38.71 -5.11 -5.93
C LYS A 249 -37.55 -4.57 -5.11
N SER A 250 -36.72 -5.45 -4.58
CA SER A 250 -35.51 -5.07 -3.85
C SER A 250 -34.41 -6.10 -4.06
N PHE A 251 -33.18 -5.61 -4.17
CA PHE A 251 -31.98 -6.43 -4.26
C PHE A 251 -31.04 -6.01 -3.13
N LEU A 252 -31.02 -6.80 -2.06
CA LEU A 252 -30.08 -6.58 -0.96
C LEU A 252 -28.77 -7.32 -1.27
N LEU A 253 -27.77 -6.54 -1.69
CA LEU A 253 -26.44 -7.04 -2.03
C LEU A 253 -25.61 -7.28 -0.76
N ASN A 254 -24.89 -8.41 -0.68
CA ASN A 254 -23.98 -8.74 0.42
C ASN A 254 -24.63 -8.70 1.82
N VAL A 255 -25.82 -9.29 1.99
CA VAL A 255 -26.59 -9.32 3.24
C VAL A 255 -25.72 -9.75 4.42
N GLY A 256 -24.94 -10.82 4.27
CA GLY A 256 -24.05 -11.30 5.31
C GLY A 256 -22.96 -10.31 5.74
N ARG A 257 -22.51 -9.42 4.84
CA ARG A 257 -21.52 -8.38 5.16
C ARG A 257 -22.16 -7.20 5.87
N VAL A 258 -23.32 -6.74 5.39
CA VAL A 258 -24.07 -5.63 5.99
C VAL A 258 -24.54 -6.02 7.40
N TRP A 259 -24.95 -7.27 7.60
CA TRP A 259 -25.34 -7.80 8.90
C TRP A 259 -24.29 -7.61 10.00
N ASN A 260 -23.01 -7.77 9.67
CA ASN A 260 -21.91 -7.70 10.62
C ASN A 260 -21.47 -6.26 10.95
N GLN A 261 -22.10 -5.23 10.37
CA GLN A 261 -21.81 -3.83 10.67
C GLN A 261 -22.58 -3.36 11.91
N THR A 262 -22.12 -2.26 12.54
CA THR A 262 -22.85 -1.62 13.64
C THR A 262 -24.25 -1.23 13.18
N ASN A 263 -25.30 -1.72 13.87
CA ASN A 263 -26.71 -1.58 13.50
C ASN A 263 -27.11 -2.25 12.15
N GLY A 264 -26.32 -3.21 11.64
CA GLY A 264 -26.53 -3.84 10.33
C GLY A 264 -27.91 -4.46 10.12
N GLN A 265 -28.53 -4.97 11.19
CA GLN A 265 -29.91 -5.46 11.18
C GLN A 265 -30.93 -4.35 10.85
N VAL A 266 -30.80 -3.18 11.47
CA VAL A 266 -31.67 -2.01 11.20
C VAL A 266 -31.38 -1.46 9.80
N SER A 267 -30.11 -1.45 9.37
CA SER A 267 -29.72 -0.99 8.04
C SER A 267 -30.31 -1.85 6.91
N LEU A 268 -30.35 -3.16 7.06
CA LEU A 268 -30.97 -4.06 6.09
C LEU A 268 -32.48 -3.83 5.98
N GLN A 269 -33.16 -3.62 7.11
CA GLN A 269 -34.59 -3.30 7.12
C GLN A 269 -34.87 -1.94 6.49
N GLN A 270 -34.06 -0.93 6.80
CA GLN A 270 -34.18 0.40 6.21
C GLN A 270 -33.93 0.38 4.70
N TRP A 271 -32.97 -0.42 4.22
CA TRP A 271 -32.75 -0.62 2.79
C TRP A 271 -33.99 -1.21 2.12
N LEU A 272 -34.51 -2.32 2.65
CA LEU A 272 -35.71 -2.94 2.11
C LEU A 272 -36.91 -1.97 2.14
N LEU A 273 -37.08 -1.22 3.23
CA LEU A 273 -38.12 -0.19 3.34
C LEU A 273 -37.94 0.92 2.31
N SER A 274 -36.72 1.41 2.09
CA SER A 274 -36.47 2.48 1.12
C SER A 274 -36.76 2.03 -0.31
N ASP A 275 -36.38 0.80 -0.67
CA ASP A 275 -36.68 0.21 -1.99
C ASP A 275 -38.19 0.05 -2.21
N ILE A 276 -38.92 -0.44 -1.19
CA ILE A 276 -40.37 -0.66 -1.27
C ILE A 276 -41.15 0.67 -1.29
N TYR A 277 -40.77 1.64 -0.46
CA TYR A 277 -41.48 2.92 -0.38
C TYR A 277 -41.02 3.93 -1.43
N LYS A 278 -39.89 3.69 -2.12
CA LYS A 278 -39.28 4.62 -3.08
C LYS A 278 -39.03 6.02 -2.48
N THR A 279 -38.77 6.09 -1.16
CA THR A 279 -38.44 7.34 -0.45
C THR A 279 -37.28 7.15 0.53
N THR A 280 -36.53 8.22 0.79
CA THR A 280 -35.41 8.25 1.75
C THR A 280 -35.82 8.65 3.18
N LYS A 281 -37.12 8.91 3.43
CA LYS A 281 -37.62 9.57 4.66
C LYS A 281 -38.09 8.64 5.79
N VAL A 282 -38.02 7.32 5.63
CA VAL A 282 -38.51 6.39 6.65
C VAL A 282 -37.40 6.12 7.68
N GLU A 283 -37.19 7.06 8.61
CA GLU A 283 -36.34 6.84 9.79
C GLU A 283 -37.12 6.08 10.85
N THR A 284 -36.93 4.77 10.92
CA THR A 284 -37.44 3.95 12.03
C THR A 284 -36.47 4.04 13.21
N LYS A 285 -36.93 4.65 14.31
CA LYS A 285 -36.12 4.83 15.54
C LYS A 285 -35.86 3.53 16.31
N THR A 286 -36.61 2.46 16.05
CA THR A 286 -36.49 1.16 16.72
C THR A 286 -36.77 -0.02 15.78
N PHE A 287 -36.16 -1.17 16.07
CA PHE A 287 -36.27 -2.42 15.31
C PHE A 287 -37.73 -2.93 15.17
N ASP A 288 -38.49 -2.91 16.26
CA ASP A 288 -39.87 -3.42 16.28
C ASP A 288 -40.82 -2.59 15.41
N LEU A 289 -40.58 -1.27 15.32
CA LEU A 289 -41.38 -0.39 14.49
C LEU A 289 -41.16 -0.67 12.99
N ALA A 290 -39.91 -0.93 12.59
CA ALA A 290 -39.57 -1.26 11.20
C ALA A 290 -40.18 -2.59 10.75
N ILE A 291 -40.13 -3.61 11.62
CA ILE A 291 -40.73 -4.93 11.35
C ILE A 291 -42.24 -4.86 11.17
N ASN A 292 -42.94 -4.08 12.00
CA ASN A 292 -44.40 -3.96 11.90
C ASN A 292 -44.81 -3.29 10.59
N ILE A 293 -44.08 -2.26 10.16
CA ILE A 293 -44.32 -1.58 8.88
C ILE A 293 -44.05 -2.52 7.69
N LEU A 294 -42.92 -3.26 7.73
CA LEU A 294 -42.59 -4.25 6.70
C LEU A 294 -43.67 -5.34 6.61
N LYS A 295 -44.12 -5.89 7.75
CA LYS A 295 -45.16 -6.92 7.81
C LYS A 295 -46.47 -6.47 7.16
N GLU A 296 -46.94 -5.26 7.46
CA GLU A 296 -48.17 -4.75 6.85
C GLU A 296 -48.04 -4.54 5.33
N ARG A 297 -46.85 -4.17 4.86
CA ARG A 297 -46.60 -3.83 3.47
C ARG A 297 -46.35 -5.05 2.60
N LEU A 298 -45.50 -5.97 3.07
CA LEU A 298 -45.13 -7.19 2.36
C LEU A 298 -46.33 -8.12 2.17
N ASN A 299 -47.26 -8.19 3.12
CA ASN A 299 -48.39 -9.12 3.06
C ASN A 299 -49.46 -8.72 2.01
N LYS A 300 -49.50 -7.43 1.63
CA LYS A 300 -50.55 -6.91 0.73
C LYS A 300 -50.13 -6.81 -0.73
N ARG A 301 -48.85 -7.06 -1.06
CA ARG A 301 -48.27 -6.77 -2.38
C ARG A 301 -47.41 -7.89 -2.91
N ARG A 302 -47.31 -7.93 -4.24
CA ARG A 302 -46.47 -8.89 -4.94
C ARG A 302 -45.05 -8.33 -5.07
N ILE A 303 -44.09 -8.88 -4.32
CA ILE A 303 -42.71 -8.41 -4.31
C ILE A 303 -41.75 -9.38 -5.02
N PHE A 304 -40.73 -8.83 -5.68
CA PHE A 304 -39.53 -9.58 -6.07
C PHE A 304 -38.33 -9.22 -5.21
N LEU A 305 -37.91 -10.14 -4.36
CA LEU A 305 -36.86 -9.91 -3.38
C LEU A 305 -35.65 -10.80 -3.67
N VAL A 306 -34.46 -10.19 -3.74
CA VAL A 306 -33.20 -10.92 -3.82
C VAL A 306 -32.36 -10.62 -2.60
N LEU A 307 -31.97 -11.67 -1.88
CA LEU A 307 -31.09 -11.61 -0.73
C LEU A 307 -29.77 -12.29 -1.11
N ASP A 308 -28.74 -11.47 -1.34
CA ASP A 308 -27.44 -11.96 -1.78
C ASP A 308 -26.48 -12.22 -0.60
N ASP A 309 -25.75 -13.33 -0.64
CA ASP A 309 -24.77 -13.78 0.36
C ASP A 309 -25.36 -13.92 1.78
N VAL A 310 -26.48 -14.64 1.91
CA VAL A 310 -27.08 -14.97 3.21
C VAL A 310 -26.25 -16.03 3.91
N ARG A 311 -25.80 -15.74 5.14
CA ARG A 311 -24.89 -16.55 5.96
C ARG A 311 -25.53 -17.20 7.18
N GLY A 312 -26.76 -16.82 7.55
CA GLY A 312 -27.49 -17.41 8.67
C GLY A 312 -29.00 -17.15 8.60
N LEU A 313 -29.79 -17.98 9.28
CA LEU A 313 -31.26 -17.86 9.33
C LEU A 313 -31.74 -16.55 9.95
N ASN A 314 -31.03 -16.06 10.96
CA ASN A 314 -31.31 -14.79 11.62
C ASN A 314 -31.31 -13.59 10.65
N GLN A 315 -30.50 -13.64 9.59
CA GLN A 315 -30.46 -12.58 8.57
C GLN A 315 -31.74 -12.54 7.73
N PHE A 316 -32.29 -13.72 7.43
CA PHE A 316 -33.58 -13.83 6.74
C PHE A 316 -34.73 -13.39 7.67
N TYR A 317 -34.77 -13.91 8.89
CA TYR A 317 -35.82 -13.57 9.86
C TYR A 317 -35.75 -12.14 10.37
N ALA A 318 -34.61 -11.46 10.25
CA ALA A 318 -34.54 -10.04 10.55
C ALA A 318 -35.35 -9.18 9.57
N LEU A 319 -35.49 -9.61 8.31
CA LEU A 319 -36.27 -8.89 7.31
C LEU A 319 -37.76 -9.23 7.39
N CYS A 320 -38.08 -10.47 7.78
CA CYS A 320 -39.43 -11.04 7.64
C CYS A 320 -40.02 -11.51 8.99
N GLY A 321 -39.37 -11.21 10.11
CA GLY A 321 -39.74 -11.65 11.46
C GLY A 321 -39.89 -13.18 11.60
N ALA A 322 -40.48 -13.61 12.71
CA ALA A 322 -40.73 -15.04 12.97
C ALA A 322 -41.76 -15.68 12.01
N GLY A 323 -42.51 -14.89 11.24
CA GLY A 323 -43.50 -15.39 10.28
C GLY A 323 -42.91 -15.86 8.94
N GLY A 324 -41.61 -15.62 8.68
CA GLY A 324 -40.91 -16.16 7.51
C GLY A 324 -41.57 -15.80 6.17
N LEU A 325 -41.84 -16.81 5.33
CA LEU A 325 -42.44 -16.61 4.01
C LEU A 325 -43.91 -16.17 4.07
N GLU A 326 -44.59 -16.34 5.19
CA GLU A 326 -46.02 -15.98 5.36
C GLU A 326 -46.25 -14.46 5.39
N TRP A 327 -45.20 -13.66 5.54
CA TRP A 327 -45.31 -12.20 5.47
C TRP A 327 -45.42 -11.65 4.05
N PHE A 328 -45.16 -12.48 3.03
CA PHE A 328 -45.17 -12.04 1.65
C PHE A 328 -46.50 -12.34 0.99
N GLY A 329 -47.07 -11.32 0.37
CA GLY A 329 -48.33 -11.42 -0.36
C GLY A 329 -48.25 -12.43 -1.50
N GLN A 330 -49.41 -12.98 -1.86
CA GLN A 330 -49.57 -13.99 -2.89
C GLN A 330 -48.86 -13.60 -4.21
N GLY A 331 -48.17 -14.56 -4.83
CA GLY A 331 -47.42 -14.36 -6.07
C GLY A 331 -46.03 -13.73 -5.90
N SER A 332 -45.57 -13.48 -4.66
CA SER A 332 -44.22 -12.97 -4.41
C SER A 332 -43.15 -13.98 -4.84
N ARG A 333 -41.97 -13.48 -5.22
CA ARG A 333 -40.82 -14.30 -5.63
C ARG A 333 -39.59 -13.87 -4.83
N ILE A 334 -38.89 -14.85 -4.28
CA ILE A 334 -37.72 -14.60 -3.45
C ILE A 334 -36.56 -15.44 -3.95
N ILE A 335 -35.40 -14.80 -4.12
CA ILE A 335 -34.14 -15.49 -4.41
C ILE A 335 -33.21 -15.29 -3.23
N ILE A 336 -32.64 -16.39 -2.73
CA ILE A 336 -31.57 -16.34 -1.73
C ILE A 336 -30.30 -16.91 -2.36
N THR A 337 -29.22 -16.12 -2.40
CA THR A 337 -27.91 -16.69 -2.71
C THR A 337 -27.17 -17.01 -1.41
N THR A 338 -26.57 -18.20 -1.34
CA THR A 338 -25.81 -18.60 -0.16
C THR A 338 -24.66 -19.54 -0.52
N ARG A 339 -23.69 -19.67 0.38
CA ARG A 339 -22.68 -20.74 0.33
C ARG A 339 -23.12 -21.97 1.10
N TYR A 340 -24.17 -21.84 1.91
CA TYR A 340 -24.57 -22.81 2.92
C TYR A 340 -25.88 -23.48 2.52
N ARG A 341 -25.79 -24.64 1.88
CA ARG A 341 -26.97 -25.40 1.40
C ARG A 341 -28.00 -25.64 2.51
N HIS A 342 -27.56 -25.86 3.74
CA HIS A 342 -28.44 -26.13 4.88
C HIS A 342 -29.39 -24.98 5.22
N ILE A 343 -29.01 -23.72 4.95
CA ILE A 343 -29.88 -22.55 5.15
C ILE A 343 -31.12 -22.66 4.27
N LEU A 344 -30.95 -23.07 3.01
CA LEU A 344 -32.05 -23.23 2.07
C LEU A 344 -32.99 -24.36 2.48
N HIS A 345 -32.44 -25.45 3.03
CA HIS A 345 -33.24 -26.54 3.59
C HIS A 345 -34.03 -26.10 4.83
N GLN A 346 -33.41 -25.34 5.74
CA GLN A 346 -34.08 -24.83 6.94
C GLN A 346 -35.15 -23.77 6.65
N LEU A 347 -34.98 -23.00 5.57
CA LEU A 347 -35.97 -22.05 5.07
C LEU A 347 -37.08 -22.69 4.23
N ASN A 348 -37.05 -24.02 4.04
CA ASN A 348 -37.96 -24.75 3.16
C ASN A 348 -38.05 -24.12 1.76
N ALA A 349 -36.89 -23.81 1.13
CA ALA A 349 -36.86 -23.30 -0.23
C ALA A 349 -37.57 -24.26 -1.19
N ASP A 350 -38.49 -23.74 -2.01
CA ASP A 350 -39.28 -24.52 -2.97
C ASP A 350 -38.39 -25.21 -4.00
N HIS A 351 -37.35 -24.51 -4.45
CA HIS A 351 -36.35 -25.03 -5.37
C HIS A 351 -34.95 -24.61 -4.93
N VAL A 352 -34.00 -25.51 -5.11
CA VAL A 352 -32.57 -25.27 -4.83
C VAL A 352 -31.78 -25.46 -6.12
N TYR A 353 -31.16 -24.38 -6.59
CA TYR A 353 -30.30 -24.34 -7.76
C TYR A 353 -28.82 -24.39 -7.35
N GLU A 354 -28.13 -25.46 -7.72
CA GLU A 354 -26.70 -25.64 -7.45
C GLU A 354 -25.87 -25.07 -8.61
N MET A 355 -25.04 -24.08 -8.31
CA MET A 355 -24.09 -23.54 -9.28
C MET A 355 -22.97 -24.55 -9.54
N LYS A 356 -22.78 -24.90 -10.81
CA LYS A 356 -21.67 -25.73 -11.28
C LYS A 356 -20.54 -24.87 -11.85
N ALA A 357 -19.33 -25.41 -11.87
CA ALA A 357 -18.18 -24.78 -12.53
C ALA A 357 -18.43 -24.69 -14.04
N MET A 358 -17.79 -23.71 -14.70
CA MET A 358 -17.83 -23.57 -16.15
C MET A 358 -17.17 -24.76 -16.83
N ASP A 359 -17.71 -25.16 -17.98
CA ASP A 359 -17.04 -26.16 -18.80
C ASP A 359 -15.76 -25.59 -19.44
N LYS A 360 -14.97 -26.45 -20.10
CA LYS A 360 -13.67 -26.03 -20.68
C LYS A 360 -13.82 -24.97 -21.77
N TYR A 361 -14.92 -24.96 -22.51
CA TYR A 361 -15.16 -24.00 -23.60
C TYR A 361 -15.59 -22.65 -23.03
N GLU A 362 -16.58 -22.64 -22.14
CA GLU A 362 -17.00 -21.44 -21.40
C GLU A 362 -15.82 -20.81 -20.64
N SER A 363 -15.00 -21.66 -20.01
CA SER A 363 -13.83 -21.21 -19.26
C SER A 363 -12.79 -20.53 -20.15
N LEU A 364 -12.51 -21.13 -21.31
CA LEU A 364 -11.55 -20.59 -22.27
C LEU A 364 -12.05 -19.29 -22.88
N GLU A 365 -13.33 -19.20 -23.20
CA GLU A 365 -13.95 -18.00 -23.74
C GLU A 365 -13.92 -16.86 -22.71
N LEU A 366 -14.34 -17.12 -21.47
CA LEU A 366 -14.31 -16.11 -20.41
C LEU A 366 -12.88 -15.64 -20.12
N PHE A 367 -11.92 -16.57 -20.04
CA PHE A 367 -10.51 -16.19 -19.92
C PHE A 367 -10.05 -15.32 -21.09
N SER A 368 -10.40 -15.72 -22.33
CA SER A 368 -9.92 -15.04 -23.54
C SER A 368 -10.45 -13.62 -23.65
N TRP A 369 -11.70 -13.40 -23.28
CA TRP A 369 -12.28 -12.06 -23.17
C TRP A 369 -11.49 -11.17 -22.21
N HIS A 370 -11.09 -11.71 -21.06
CA HIS A 370 -10.33 -10.93 -20.07
C HIS A 370 -8.85 -10.77 -20.43
N ALA A 371 -8.25 -11.73 -21.14
CA ALA A 371 -6.82 -11.76 -21.43
C ALA A 371 -6.44 -11.15 -22.79
N PHE A 372 -7.35 -11.22 -23.77
CA PHE A 372 -7.12 -10.81 -25.16
C PHE A 372 -8.16 -9.82 -25.69
N LYS A 373 -9.25 -9.55 -24.94
CA LYS A 373 -10.39 -8.73 -25.38
C LYS A 373 -11.12 -9.29 -26.61
N GLN A 374 -11.10 -10.62 -26.77
CA GLN A 374 -11.79 -11.36 -27.83
C GLN A 374 -12.15 -12.78 -27.32
N PRO A 375 -13.13 -13.47 -27.92
CA PRO A 375 -13.66 -14.74 -27.39
C PRO A 375 -12.71 -15.94 -27.54
N SER A 376 -11.57 -15.78 -28.23
CA SER A 376 -10.61 -16.86 -28.46
C SER A 376 -9.15 -16.40 -28.29
N PRO A 377 -8.20 -17.31 -27.98
CA PRO A 377 -6.80 -16.96 -27.86
C PRO A 377 -6.18 -16.44 -29.17
N ILE A 378 -5.32 -15.42 -29.08
CA ILE A 378 -4.51 -14.95 -30.21
C ILE A 378 -3.49 -16.05 -30.60
N GLY A 379 -3.23 -16.21 -31.91
CA GLY A 379 -2.37 -17.27 -32.46
C GLY A 379 -1.02 -17.42 -31.73
N GLY A 380 -0.68 -18.65 -31.33
CA GLY A 380 0.51 -18.98 -30.54
C GLY A 380 0.31 -19.01 -29.01
N PHE A 381 -0.81 -18.49 -28.49
CA PHE A 381 -1.10 -18.46 -27.05
C PHE A 381 -2.07 -19.54 -26.56
N GLY A 382 -2.57 -20.39 -27.45
CA GLY A 382 -3.53 -21.45 -27.10
C GLY A 382 -3.04 -22.43 -26.03
N PHE A 383 -1.72 -22.70 -25.96
CA PHE A 383 -1.13 -23.53 -24.91
C PHE A 383 -1.21 -22.83 -23.53
N PHE A 384 -0.82 -21.56 -23.45
CA PHE A 384 -0.85 -20.78 -22.21
C PHE A 384 -2.27 -20.53 -21.70
N SER A 385 -3.22 -20.32 -22.60
CA SER A 385 -4.64 -20.19 -22.22
C SER A 385 -5.21 -21.49 -21.66
N ARG A 386 -4.76 -22.65 -22.16
CA ARG A 386 -5.16 -23.96 -21.61
C ARG A 386 -4.61 -24.17 -20.20
N ASP A 387 -3.37 -23.80 -19.95
CA ASP A 387 -2.77 -23.89 -18.60
C ASP A 387 -3.50 -22.96 -17.61
N ALA A 388 -3.81 -21.72 -18.01
CA ALA A 388 -4.57 -20.79 -17.18
C ALA A 388 -6.00 -21.28 -16.87
N VAL A 389 -6.66 -21.92 -17.84
CA VAL A 389 -7.99 -22.56 -17.67
C VAL A 389 -7.90 -23.82 -16.80
N LEU A 390 -6.84 -24.61 -16.90
CA LEU A 390 -6.61 -25.75 -16.02
C LEU A 390 -6.41 -25.30 -14.56
N CYS A 391 -5.63 -24.24 -14.33
CA CYS A 391 -5.40 -23.66 -13.01
C CYS A 391 -6.67 -23.12 -12.34
N SER A 392 -7.65 -22.65 -13.12
CA SER A 392 -8.88 -22.09 -12.57
C SER A 392 -9.98 -23.12 -12.29
N ARG A 393 -9.84 -24.36 -12.80
CA ARG A 393 -10.83 -25.45 -12.72
C ARG A 393 -12.28 -25.02 -13.03
N GLY A 394 -12.45 -24.05 -13.92
CA GLY A 394 -13.76 -23.55 -14.34
C GLY A 394 -14.43 -22.57 -13.38
N MET A 395 -13.69 -21.99 -12.42
CA MET A 395 -14.22 -20.90 -11.59
C MET A 395 -14.20 -19.57 -12.36
N PRO A 396 -15.37 -18.94 -12.61
CA PRO A 396 -15.46 -17.70 -13.38
C PRO A 396 -14.57 -16.59 -12.85
N LEU A 397 -14.60 -16.33 -11.53
CA LEU A 397 -13.84 -15.24 -10.95
C LEU A 397 -12.32 -15.42 -11.10
N THR A 398 -11.82 -16.65 -10.94
CA THR A 398 -10.42 -16.98 -11.12
C THR A 398 -9.98 -16.77 -12.57
N LEU A 399 -10.81 -17.17 -13.54
CA LEU A 399 -10.57 -16.97 -14.97
C LEU A 399 -10.46 -15.48 -15.33
N GLN A 400 -11.38 -14.66 -14.83
CA GLN A 400 -11.40 -13.21 -15.09
C GLN A 400 -10.16 -12.53 -14.55
N VAL A 401 -9.74 -12.89 -13.33
CA VAL A 401 -8.58 -12.31 -12.66
C VAL A 401 -7.29 -12.68 -13.37
N ILE A 402 -7.06 -13.97 -13.66
CA ILE A 402 -5.85 -14.42 -14.35
C ILE A 402 -5.80 -13.76 -15.73
N GLY A 403 -6.92 -13.71 -16.46
CA GLY A 403 -7.01 -13.08 -17.76
C GLY A 403 -6.64 -11.59 -17.70
N SER A 404 -7.31 -10.82 -16.84
CA SER A 404 -7.05 -9.38 -16.71
C SER A 404 -5.65 -9.07 -16.18
N PHE A 405 -5.10 -9.89 -15.28
CA PHE A 405 -3.72 -9.75 -14.81
C PHE A 405 -2.72 -9.95 -15.95
N LEU A 406 -2.88 -11.01 -16.74
CA LEU A 406 -1.99 -11.29 -17.88
C LEU A 406 -2.07 -10.21 -18.96
N PHE A 407 -3.26 -9.66 -19.20
CA PHE A 407 -3.45 -8.51 -20.10
C PHE A 407 -2.53 -7.33 -19.72
N THR A 408 -2.40 -7.00 -18.44
CA THR A 408 -1.59 -5.85 -17.97
C THR A 408 -0.06 -6.03 -18.07
N LYS A 409 0.43 -7.27 -18.22
CA LYS A 409 1.88 -7.57 -18.13
C LYS A 409 2.62 -7.67 -19.46
N GLY A 410 1.89 -7.57 -20.59
CA GLY A 410 2.43 -7.64 -21.94
C GLY A 410 2.84 -9.06 -22.36
N TRP A 411 2.56 -9.44 -23.61
CA TRP A 411 2.53 -10.83 -24.07
C TRP A 411 3.88 -11.58 -23.98
N LYS A 412 5.01 -10.87 -24.13
CA LYS A 412 6.36 -11.46 -24.02
C LYS A 412 6.71 -11.97 -22.61
N LYS A 413 5.98 -11.54 -21.58
CA LYS A 413 6.22 -11.93 -20.18
C LYS A 413 5.29 -13.06 -19.71
N TRP A 414 4.29 -13.47 -20.49
CA TRP A 414 3.28 -14.46 -20.06
C TRP A 414 3.89 -15.80 -19.65
N LYS A 415 4.89 -16.32 -20.39
CA LYS A 415 5.57 -17.58 -20.05
C LYS A 415 6.33 -17.48 -18.72
N SER A 416 7.02 -16.37 -18.47
CA SER A 416 7.69 -16.14 -17.18
C SER A 416 6.69 -15.86 -16.06
N VAL A 417 5.53 -15.27 -16.37
CA VAL A 417 4.51 -14.92 -15.39
C VAL A 417 3.67 -16.15 -15.02
N LEU A 418 3.22 -16.97 -15.97
CA LEU A 418 2.55 -18.25 -15.72
C LEU A 418 3.45 -19.25 -14.99
N ASN A 419 4.75 -19.31 -15.36
CA ASN A 419 5.72 -20.10 -14.60
C ASN A 419 6.05 -19.52 -13.20
N LYS A 420 5.74 -18.23 -12.96
CA LYS A 420 5.92 -17.54 -11.67
C LYS A 420 4.59 -17.23 -10.97
N LEU A 421 3.45 -17.65 -11.51
CA LEU A 421 2.11 -17.35 -10.98
C LEU A 421 1.87 -18.27 -9.78
N LYS A 422 2.62 -18.01 -8.71
CA LYS A 422 2.07 -18.01 -7.36
C LYS A 422 1.24 -16.74 -7.25
N ILE A 423 -0.01 -16.78 -7.75
CA ILE A 423 -1.01 -15.77 -7.35
C ILE A 423 -0.96 -15.74 -5.83
N THR A 424 -0.75 -14.57 -5.21
CA THR A 424 -0.67 -14.57 -3.76
C THR A 424 -2.06 -14.90 -3.21
N PRO A 425 -2.17 -15.77 -2.20
CA PRO A 425 -3.48 -16.13 -1.66
C PRO A 425 -4.27 -14.98 -1.04
N ASP A 426 -3.70 -13.80 -0.83
CA ASP A 426 -4.50 -12.62 -0.43
C ASP A 426 -5.33 -12.08 -1.60
N ASP A 427 -4.81 -12.20 -2.82
CA ASP A 427 -5.54 -11.87 -4.04
C ASP A 427 -6.70 -12.87 -4.22
N ILE A 428 -6.44 -14.17 -4.11
CA ILE A 428 -7.48 -15.23 -4.19
C ILE A 428 -8.51 -15.08 -3.05
N MET A 429 -8.08 -14.70 -1.85
CA MET A 429 -8.92 -14.56 -0.66
C MET A 429 -9.82 -13.33 -0.67
N GLY A 430 -9.28 -12.18 -1.10
CA GLY A 430 -10.08 -11.00 -1.39
C GLY A 430 -11.12 -11.27 -2.48
N MET A 431 -10.81 -12.17 -3.42
CA MET A 431 -11.66 -12.49 -4.57
C MET A 431 -12.72 -13.56 -4.26
N LEU A 432 -12.40 -14.69 -3.61
CA LEU A 432 -13.39 -15.72 -3.22
C LEU A 432 -14.35 -15.24 -2.11
N GLY A 433 -14.14 -14.04 -1.54
CA GLY A 433 -14.90 -13.49 -0.43
C GLY A 433 -14.83 -14.34 0.84
N ILE A 434 -13.82 -15.20 0.94
CA ILE A 434 -13.50 -15.96 2.14
C ILE A 434 -12.72 -14.99 3.01
N SER A 435 -13.39 -14.29 3.94
CA SER A 435 -12.65 -13.82 5.10
C SER A 435 -12.39 -15.05 5.94
N PHE A 436 -11.14 -15.50 6.07
CA PHE A 436 -10.76 -16.53 7.05
C PHE A 436 -11.20 -16.11 8.46
N GLY A 437 -11.33 -14.79 8.71
CA GLY A 437 -11.91 -14.21 9.91
C GLY A 437 -13.42 -14.49 10.12
N GLY A 438 -14.14 -14.96 9.09
CA GLY A 438 -15.57 -15.31 9.16
C GLY A 438 -15.86 -16.80 9.45
N LEU A 439 -14.84 -17.64 9.62
CA LEU A 439 -15.00 -19.02 10.10
C LEU A 439 -15.45 -18.99 11.56
N ILE A 440 -16.52 -19.73 11.86
CA ILE A 440 -17.44 -19.51 13.01
C ILE A 440 -16.82 -19.82 14.39
N ASN A 441 -15.61 -20.38 14.45
CA ASN A 441 -14.85 -20.57 15.69
C ASN A 441 -13.37 -20.80 15.31
N ASP A 442 -12.43 -20.29 16.11
CA ASP A 442 -10.99 -20.53 15.94
C ASP A 442 -10.64 -22.02 15.96
N GLU A 443 -11.43 -22.84 16.64
CA GLU A 443 -11.32 -24.29 16.62
C GLU A 443 -11.60 -24.89 15.23
N VAL A 444 -12.67 -24.44 14.56
CA VAL A 444 -13.03 -24.90 13.20
C VAL A 444 -12.00 -24.44 12.17
N LYS A 445 -11.37 -23.27 12.39
CA LYS A 445 -10.22 -22.80 11.59
C LYS A 445 -9.02 -23.74 11.73
N LYS A 446 -8.72 -24.18 12.96
CA LYS A 446 -7.61 -25.11 13.20
C LYS A 446 -7.88 -26.48 12.55
N ILE A 447 -9.09 -27.02 12.73
CA ILE A 447 -9.52 -28.26 12.07
C ILE A 447 -9.40 -28.13 10.54
N PHE A 448 -9.78 -27.00 9.97
CA PHE A 448 -9.62 -26.73 8.53
C PHE A 448 -8.15 -26.78 8.08
N LEU A 449 -7.25 -26.13 8.82
CA LEU A 449 -5.83 -26.13 8.49
C LEU A 449 -5.20 -27.51 8.67
N ASP A 450 -5.58 -28.25 9.72
CA ASP A 450 -5.09 -29.60 9.98
C ASP A 450 -5.50 -30.57 8.86
N ILE A 451 -6.76 -30.46 8.38
CA ILE A 451 -7.22 -31.24 7.23
C ILE A 451 -6.44 -30.84 5.96
N ALA A 452 -6.29 -29.55 5.68
CA ALA A 452 -5.58 -29.06 4.49
C ALA A 452 -4.08 -29.43 4.47
N LEU A 453 -3.49 -29.62 5.65
CA LEU A 453 -2.08 -29.97 5.78
C LEU A 453 -1.85 -31.46 5.54
N ASN A 454 -2.56 -32.34 6.26
CA ASN A 454 -2.17 -33.75 6.38
C ASN A 454 -3.31 -34.79 6.34
N LEU A 455 -4.59 -34.39 6.28
CA LEU A 455 -5.71 -35.35 6.47
C LEU A 455 -6.61 -35.55 5.23
N ILE A 456 -6.23 -34.98 4.08
CA ILE A 456 -6.92 -35.22 2.79
C ILE A 456 -6.75 -36.68 2.35
N GLY A 457 -7.84 -37.28 1.87
CA GLY A 457 -7.89 -38.64 1.32
C GLY A 457 -8.04 -39.74 2.37
N MET A 458 -8.12 -39.38 3.66
CA MET A 458 -8.37 -40.30 4.77
C MET A 458 -9.87 -40.54 4.99
N ASP A 459 -10.22 -41.68 5.59
CA ASP A 459 -11.60 -41.97 5.98
C ASP A 459 -12.06 -40.99 7.07
N GLN A 460 -13.32 -40.54 6.98
CA GLN A 460 -13.88 -39.53 7.87
C GLN A 460 -13.82 -39.95 9.35
N ASP A 461 -14.01 -41.23 9.67
CA ASP A 461 -14.01 -41.71 11.06
C ASP A 461 -12.59 -41.70 11.66
N ASP A 462 -11.57 -42.00 10.86
CA ASP A 462 -10.16 -41.90 11.26
C ASP A 462 -9.76 -40.44 11.51
N VAL A 463 -10.20 -39.52 10.63
CA VAL A 463 -9.94 -38.09 10.81
C VAL A 463 -10.64 -37.55 12.06
N ILE A 464 -11.86 -38.02 12.36
CA ILE A 464 -12.56 -37.69 13.60
C ILE A 464 -11.77 -38.16 14.82
N GLN A 465 -11.21 -39.37 14.82
CA GLN A 465 -10.40 -39.88 15.92
C GLN A 465 -9.12 -39.05 16.13
N ILE A 466 -8.41 -38.73 15.04
CA ILE A 466 -7.16 -37.94 15.08
C ILE A 466 -7.42 -36.54 15.66
N LEU A 467 -8.49 -35.88 15.21
CA LEU A 467 -8.83 -34.55 15.68
C LEU A 467 -9.37 -34.56 17.13
N LYS A 468 -10.12 -35.60 17.55
CA LYS A 468 -10.53 -35.79 18.95
C LYS A 468 -9.34 -35.97 19.88
N ALA A 469 -8.33 -36.74 19.47
CA ALA A 469 -7.09 -36.91 20.24
C ALA A 469 -6.31 -35.60 20.40
N SER A 470 -6.50 -34.65 19.47
CA SER A 470 -5.93 -33.29 19.52
C SER A 470 -6.77 -32.29 20.32
N GLY A 471 -7.82 -32.77 21.02
CA GLY A 471 -8.68 -31.95 21.88
C GLY A 471 -9.81 -31.21 21.14
N TYR A 472 -10.05 -31.50 19.86
CA TYR A 472 -11.09 -30.83 19.07
C TYR A 472 -12.45 -31.52 19.14
N SER A 473 -13.53 -30.73 19.03
CA SER A 473 -14.88 -31.18 18.70
C SER A 473 -14.95 -31.59 17.21
N ALA A 474 -14.23 -32.65 16.85
CA ALA A 474 -13.96 -33.05 15.47
C ALA A 474 -15.23 -33.29 14.63
N GLU A 475 -16.24 -33.97 15.19
CA GLU A 475 -17.49 -34.26 14.48
C GLU A 475 -18.26 -32.99 14.14
N THR A 476 -18.31 -32.04 15.08
CA THR A 476 -18.97 -30.74 14.89
C THR A 476 -18.19 -29.86 13.92
N GLY A 477 -16.86 -29.86 14.03
CA GLY A 477 -15.97 -29.08 13.19
C GLY A 477 -15.94 -29.53 11.74
N ILE A 478 -15.79 -30.84 11.48
CA ILE A 478 -15.85 -31.40 10.12
C ILE A 478 -17.24 -31.17 9.52
N ARG A 479 -18.32 -31.40 10.29
CA ARG A 479 -19.68 -31.12 9.83
C ARG A 479 -19.86 -29.65 9.44
N ALA A 480 -19.30 -28.72 10.21
CA ALA A 480 -19.29 -27.31 9.85
C ALA A 480 -18.54 -27.09 8.53
N LEU A 481 -17.31 -27.58 8.37
CA LEU A 481 -16.53 -27.39 7.13
C LEU A 481 -17.20 -27.97 5.87
N VAL A 482 -17.86 -29.11 6.01
CA VAL A 482 -18.66 -29.72 4.93
C VAL A 482 -19.88 -28.85 4.59
N GLN A 483 -20.59 -28.35 5.61
CA GLN A 483 -21.72 -27.44 5.43
C GLN A 483 -21.33 -26.10 4.81
N GLN A 484 -20.07 -25.68 4.96
CA GLN A 484 -19.48 -24.49 4.35
C GLN A 484 -18.87 -24.74 2.97
N SER A 485 -18.93 -25.98 2.48
CA SER A 485 -18.34 -26.42 1.21
C SER A 485 -16.83 -26.12 1.09
N LEU A 486 -16.14 -26.10 2.24
CA LEU A 486 -14.69 -26.00 2.33
C LEU A 486 -14.02 -27.37 2.32
N VAL A 487 -14.77 -28.38 2.75
CA VAL A 487 -14.42 -29.80 2.75
C VAL A 487 -15.58 -30.56 2.10
N THR A 488 -15.28 -31.63 1.38
CA THR A 488 -16.26 -32.59 0.85
C THR A 488 -15.95 -33.97 1.38
N VAL A 489 -16.98 -34.82 1.50
CA VAL A 489 -16.80 -36.24 1.78
C VAL A 489 -17.25 -36.99 0.53
N ASP A 490 -16.35 -37.79 -0.04
CA ASP A 490 -16.63 -38.53 -1.27
C ASP A 490 -17.59 -39.71 -1.03
N CYS A 491 -17.99 -40.39 -2.11
CA CYS A 491 -18.89 -41.56 -2.02
C CYS A 491 -18.26 -42.78 -1.33
N LYS A 492 -16.98 -42.71 -0.94
CA LYS A 492 -16.23 -43.73 -0.20
C LYS A 492 -15.88 -43.28 1.23
N ASN A 493 -16.60 -42.28 1.76
CA ASN A 493 -16.43 -41.74 3.11
C ASN A 493 -15.08 -41.05 3.36
N ARG A 494 -14.38 -40.60 2.32
CA ARG A 494 -13.07 -39.94 2.46
C ARG A 494 -13.19 -38.43 2.40
N ILE A 495 -12.42 -37.78 3.27
CA ILE A 495 -12.35 -36.32 3.34
C ILE A 495 -11.53 -35.79 2.16
N ASP A 496 -12.09 -34.82 1.45
CA ASP A 496 -11.48 -34.18 0.30
C ASP A 496 -11.66 -32.65 0.37
N MET A 497 -10.82 -31.91 -0.32
CA MET A 497 -10.91 -30.45 -0.43
C MET A 497 -10.68 -30.03 -1.87
N HIS A 498 -11.38 -28.99 -2.31
CA HIS A 498 -11.09 -28.38 -3.59
C HIS A 498 -9.66 -27.83 -3.61
N ASP A 499 -8.87 -28.10 -4.65
CA ASP A 499 -7.44 -27.72 -4.74
C ASP A 499 -7.14 -26.26 -4.42
N LEU A 500 -7.99 -25.32 -4.83
CA LEU A 500 -7.81 -23.89 -4.49
C LEU A 500 -8.01 -23.60 -2.99
N VAL A 501 -8.86 -24.37 -2.31
CA VAL A 501 -9.09 -24.30 -0.86
C VAL A 501 -7.98 -25.02 -0.09
N LEU A 502 -7.49 -26.12 -0.64
CA LEU A 502 -6.34 -26.86 -0.14
C LEU A 502 -5.06 -26.02 -0.22
N GLU A 503 -4.80 -25.42 -1.38
CA GLU A 503 -3.65 -24.51 -1.59
C GLU A 503 -3.80 -23.24 -0.76
N PHE A 504 -5.04 -22.77 -0.56
CA PHE A 504 -5.32 -21.70 0.40
C PHE A 504 -4.98 -22.11 1.84
N GLY A 505 -5.43 -23.27 2.33
CA GLY A 505 -5.08 -23.75 3.67
C GLY A 505 -3.56 -23.90 3.84
N ARG A 506 -2.89 -24.45 2.84
CA ARG A 506 -1.42 -24.58 2.81
C ARG A 506 -0.70 -23.25 2.78
N GLU A 507 -1.21 -22.26 2.05
CA GLU A 507 -0.64 -20.92 2.07
C GLU A 507 -1.03 -20.13 3.32
N VAL A 508 -2.17 -20.32 3.97
CA VAL A 508 -2.40 -19.71 5.29
C VAL A 508 -1.34 -20.20 6.27
N ILE A 509 -1.01 -21.50 6.22
CA ILE A 509 0.10 -22.08 6.97
C ILE A 509 1.45 -21.47 6.52
N ARG A 510 1.62 -21.19 5.22
CA ARG A 510 2.81 -20.54 4.65
C ARG A 510 2.93 -19.04 4.95
N LYS A 511 1.82 -18.31 5.08
CA LYS A 511 1.73 -16.85 5.31
C LYS A 511 1.76 -16.49 6.77
N LYS A 512 1.15 -17.30 7.65
CA LYS A 512 1.49 -17.33 9.08
C LYS A 512 3.00 -17.48 9.28
N SER A 513 3.68 -18.11 8.31
CA SER A 513 5.11 -18.31 8.36
C SER A 513 5.95 -17.36 7.48
N THR A 514 5.37 -16.38 6.77
CA THR A 514 6.14 -15.43 5.93
C THR A 514 5.65 -13.96 5.88
N GLY A 515 4.60 -13.53 6.61
CA GLY A 515 4.14 -12.12 6.64
C GLY A 515 4.72 -11.30 7.78
N MET A 516 5.29 -10.12 7.47
CA MET A 516 6.00 -9.23 8.40
C MET A 516 5.17 -8.76 9.61
N ASP A 517 5.83 -8.78 10.78
CA ASP A 517 5.38 -8.47 12.13
C ASP A 517 4.21 -9.31 12.68
N GLU A 518 4.31 -10.65 12.59
CA GLU A 518 4.12 -11.38 13.85
C GLU A 518 5.28 -10.99 14.76
N GLU A 519 4.98 -10.46 15.95
CA GLU A 519 5.98 -10.31 17.01
C GLU A 519 6.75 -11.62 17.08
N ARG A 520 8.03 -11.60 16.67
CA ARG A 520 8.95 -12.69 16.97
C ARG A 520 9.00 -12.78 18.47
N ILE A 521 8.17 -13.66 19.01
CA ILE A 521 7.96 -13.75 20.45
C ILE A 521 9.30 -14.10 21.07
N TYR A 522 10.08 -14.97 20.42
CA TYR A 522 11.35 -15.48 20.91
C TYR A 522 12.55 -15.05 20.05
N ASP A 523 13.63 -14.68 20.71
CA ASP A 523 14.93 -14.51 20.07
C ASP A 523 15.54 -15.88 19.73
N VAL A 524 15.38 -16.86 20.61
CA VAL A 524 16.01 -18.18 20.51
C VAL A 524 15.04 -19.31 20.84
N PHE A 525 15.00 -20.33 19.98
CA PHE A 525 14.47 -21.66 20.29
C PHE A 525 15.62 -22.56 20.75
N LEU A 526 15.48 -23.23 21.89
CA LEU A 526 16.49 -24.15 22.43
C LEU A 526 16.04 -25.61 22.29
N SER A 527 16.61 -26.34 21.33
CA SER A 527 16.38 -27.78 21.13
C SER A 527 17.46 -28.61 21.81
N TYR A 528 17.05 -29.57 22.64
CA TYR A 528 17.95 -30.43 23.40
C TYR A 528 17.26 -31.73 23.82
N ARG A 529 18.04 -32.68 24.34
CA ARG A 529 17.52 -33.92 24.93
C ARG A 529 17.79 -33.92 26.43
N GLU A 530 16.83 -34.38 27.25
CA GLU A 530 16.87 -34.32 28.73
C GLU A 530 18.11 -34.97 29.38
N ASP A 531 18.80 -35.87 28.68
CA ASP A 531 19.99 -36.57 29.18
C ASP A 531 21.30 -35.76 29.07
N CYS A 532 21.26 -34.58 28.44
CA CYS A 532 22.30 -33.57 28.62
C CYS A 532 22.22 -33.11 30.07
N ARG A 533 23.16 -33.53 30.94
CA ARG A 533 23.27 -33.17 32.38
C ARG A 533 22.45 -31.90 32.67
N THR A 534 21.34 -32.04 33.38
CA THR A 534 20.28 -31.01 33.58
C THR A 534 20.80 -29.62 33.99
N LYS A 535 22.05 -29.52 34.45
CA LYS A 535 22.80 -28.30 34.76
C LYS A 535 23.29 -27.50 33.54
N PHE A 536 23.80 -28.13 32.48
CA PHE A 536 24.40 -27.41 31.34
C PHE A 536 23.36 -26.61 30.55
N ILE A 537 22.24 -27.25 30.20
CA ILE A 537 21.11 -26.59 29.51
C ILE A 537 20.51 -25.48 30.38
N ALA A 538 20.36 -25.73 31.69
CA ALA A 538 19.88 -24.71 32.62
C ALA A 538 20.82 -23.49 32.66
N HIS A 539 22.14 -23.70 32.68
CA HIS A 539 23.11 -22.61 32.66
C HIS A 539 23.13 -21.85 31.32
N ILE A 540 23.01 -22.53 30.17
CA ILE A 540 22.84 -21.85 28.87
C ILE A 540 21.59 -20.97 28.88
N TYR A 541 20.46 -21.53 29.31
CA TYR A 541 19.19 -20.80 29.38
C TYR A 541 19.30 -19.56 30.27
N THR A 542 19.82 -19.71 31.49
CA THR A 542 20.04 -18.58 32.41
C THR A 542 21.02 -17.55 31.85
N ALA A 543 22.10 -17.98 31.20
CA ALA A 543 23.08 -17.06 30.62
C ALA A 543 22.50 -16.25 29.44
N LEU A 544 21.70 -16.89 28.57
CA LEU A 544 20.97 -16.19 27.50
C LEU A 544 19.96 -15.18 28.08
N GLN A 545 19.18 -15.56 29.10
CA GLN A 545 18.26 -14.64 29.76
C GLN A 545 18.97 -13.45 30.42
N ASN A 546 20.11 -13.69 31.08
CA ASN A 546 20.92 -12.62 31.67
C ASN A 546 21.50 -11.66 30.62
N ALA A 547 21.70 -12.13 29.38
CA ALA A 547 22.08 -11.30 28.25
C ALA A 547 20.89 -10.54 27.62
N GLY A 548 19.68 -10.68 28.18
CA GLY A 548 18.46 -10.04 27.70
C GLY A 548 17.82 -10.73 26.49
N ILE A 549 18.21 -11.98 26.21
CA ILE A 549 17.70 -12.76 25.07
C ILE A 549 16.47 -13.53 25.53
N TYR A 550 15.36 -13.40 24.80
CA TYR A 550 14.12 -14.11 25.13
C TYR A 550 14.12 -15.52 24.52
N VAL A 551 14.21 -16.55 25.37
CA VAL A 551 14.44 -17.94 24.96
C VAL A 551 13.19 -18.78 25.21
N PHE A 552 12.73 -19.51 24.17
CA PHE A 552 11.75 -20.58 24.33
C PHE A 552 12.44 -21.88 24.76
N ARG A 553 11.87 -22.54 25.78
CA ARG A 553 12.35 -23.84 26.30
C ARG A 553 11.19 -24.81 26.40
N ASP A 554 11.39 -26.03 25.89
CA ASP A 554 10.39 -27.11 25.76
C ASP A 554 9.94 -27.77 27.10
N ASN A 555 9.98 -27.08 28.24
CA ASN A 555 9.72 -27.73 29.54
C ASN A 555 8.56 -27.16 30.38
N ASP A 556 7.92 -26.05 29.99
CA ASP A 556 7.01 -25.37 30.93
C ASP A 556 5.50 -25.46 30.64
N GLU A 557 4.99 -26.05 29.52
CA GLU A 557 3.52 -25.99 29.31
C GLU A 557 2.86 -27.01 28.34
N ILE A 558 3.51 -28.11 27.93
CA ILE A 558 2.93 -29.04 26.93
C ILE A 558 2.77 -30.47 27.53
N GLN A 559 1.54 -30.97 27.59
CA GLN A 559 1.24 -32.36 28.00
C GLN A 559 1.88 -33.34 27.02
N ARG A 560 2.72 -34.25 27.54
CA ARG A 560 3.40 -35.30 26.77
C ARG A 560 2.39 -36.18 26.02
N GLY A 561 2.47 -36.18 24.69
CA GLY A 561 1.74 -37.05 23.74
C GLY A 561 2.50 -37.18 22.40
N ASP A 562 2.23 -38.23 21.63
CA ASP A 562 3.05 -38.72 20.49
C ASP A 562 3.09 -37.84 19.20
N GLN A 563 2.68 -36.57 19.27
CA GLN A 563 2.74 -35.62 18.15
C GLN A 563 3.31 -34.28 18.59
N ILE A 564 4.16 -33.66 17.76
CA ILE A 564 4.64 -32.29 18.02
C ILE A 564 3.41 -31.39 18.17
N SER A 565 3.25 -30.76 19.33
CA SER A 565 2.13 -29.85 19.55
C SER A 565 2.24 -28.67 18.57
N VAL A 566 1.09 -28.19 18.07
CA VAL A 566 1.01 -26.99 17.23
C VAL A 566 1.75 -25.79 17.87
N SER A 567 1.79 -25.74 19.20
CA SER A 567 2.53 -24.73 19.98
C SER A 567 4.05 -24.81 19.80
N LEU A 568 4.64 -26.00 19.68
CA LEU A 568 6.09 -26.16 19.50
C LEU A 568 6.52 -25.74 18.08
N LEU A 569 5.74 -26.13 17.06
CA LEU A 569 5.98 -25.70 15.68
C LEU A 569 5.89 -24.18 15.55
N GLU A 570 4.90 -23.57 16.21
CA GLU A 570 4.77 -22.12 16.23
C GLU A 570 5.94 -21.47 16.96
N ALA A 571 6.40 -22.03 18.09
CA ALA A 571 7.57 -21.52 18.82
C ALA A 571 8.86 -21.56 17.98
N ILE A 572 9.09 -22.62 17.20
CA ILE A 572 10.24 -22.70 16.27
C ILE A 572 10.11 -21.62 15.19
N ARG A 573 8.91 -21.44 14.60
CA ARG A 573 8.64 -20.42 13.57
C ARG A 573 8.77 -18.99 14.09
N GLN A 574 8.36 -18.75 15.34
CA GLN A 574 8.42 -17.45 16.00
C GLN A 574 9.79 -17.14 16.61
N SER A 575 10.77 -18.02 16.45
CA SER A 575 12.15 -17.83 16.89
C SER A 575 13.06 -17.30 15.79
N ARG A 576 14.07 -16.48 16.15
CA ARG A 576 15.05 -15.94 15.19
C ARG A 576 16.24 -16.87 14.99
N ILE A 577 16.63 -17.56 16.05
CA ILE A 577 17.75 -18.50 16.10
C ILE A 577 17.24 -19.81 16.71
N ALA A 578 17.68 -20.95 16.19
CA ALA A 578 17.51 -22.24 16.84
C ALA A 578 18.88 -22.76 17.28
N ILE A 579 19.06 -22.89 18.60
CA ILE A 579 20.23 -23.55 19.17
C ILE A 579 19.90 -25.04 19.29
N VAL A 580 20.66 -25.88 18.59
CA VAL A 580 20.50 -27.34 18.62
C VAL A 580 21.64 -27.96 19.42
N VAL A 581 21.36 -28.39 20.65
CA VAL A 581 22.36 -29.02 21.52
C VAL A 581 22.42 -30.52 21.22
N LEU A 582 23.34 -30.88 20.34
CA LEU A 582 23.57 -32.25 19.89
C LEU A 582 24.41 -32.98 20.94
N SER A 583 23.80 -33.94 21.63
CA SER A 583 24.46 -34.85 22.57
C SER A 583 24.54 -36.26 22.00
N ARG A 584 25.33 -37.13 22.65
CA ARG A 584 25.49 -38.54 22.27
C ARG A 584 24.19 -39.30 22.08
N ASN A 585 23.15 -38.93 22.82
CA ASN A 585 21.87 -39.60 22.78
C ASN A 585 20.81 -38.79 22.03
N TYR A 586 21.05 -37.55 21.60
CA TYR A 586 20.02 -36.71 20.97
C TYR A 586 19.18 -37.49 19.92
N ALA A 587 19.83 -38.20 18.99
CA ALA A 587 19.18 -38.98 17.93
C ALA A 587 18.48 -40.28 18.37
N SER A 588 18.49 -40.63 19.66
CA SER A 588 17.68 -41.74 20.19
C SER A 588 16.23 -41.32 20.50
N SER A 589 15.91 -40.03 20.43
CA SER A 589 14.58 -39.49 20.72
C SER A 589 13.88 -39.17 19.42
N ARG A 590 12.71 -39.80 19.19
CA ARG A 590 11.86 -39.47 18.04
C ARG A 590 11.49 -37.98 18.04
N TRP A 591 11.26 -37.41 19.22
CA TRP A 591 10.88 -36.00 19.39
C TRP A 591 11.96 -35.05 18.89
N CYS A 592 13.20 -35.21 19.38
CA CYS A 592 14.34 -34.39 18.99
C CYS A 592 14.65 -34.49 17.48
N MET A 593 14.37 -35.64 16.87
CA MET A 593 14.52 -35.84 15.42
C MET A 593 13.46 -35.09 14.62
N LEU A 594 12.20 -35.09 15.07
CA LEU A 594 11.13 -34.32 14.44
C LEU A 594 11.33 -32.81 14.62
N GLU A 595 11.79 -32.36 15.79
CA GLU A 595 12.21 -30.96 16.02
C GLU A 595 13.32 -30.56 15.06
N LEU A 596 14.38 -31.38 14.96
CA LEU A 596 15.50 -31.10 14.09
C LEU A 596 15.07 -31.02 12.62
N GLU A 597 14.27 -31.98 12.14
CA GLU A 597 13.69 -31.95 10.80
C GLU A 597 12.95 -30.64 10.53
N THR A 598 12.12 -30.22 11.49
CA THR A 598 11.36 -28.96 11.41
C THR A 598 12.27 -27.73 11.40
N ILE A 599 13.24 -27.67 12.31
CA ILE A 599 14.21 -26.57 12.41
C ILE A 599 14.97 -26.41 11.10
N MET A 600 15.43 -27.52 10.53
CA MET A 600 16.17 -27.50 9.26
C MET A 600 15.27 -27.09 8.09
N ASP A 601 14.01 -27.55 8.06
CA ASP A 601 13.06 -27.15 7.01
C ASP A 601 12.70 -25.66 7.06
N ILE A 602 12.45 -25.12 8.26
CA ILE A 602 12.22 -23.69 8.48
C ILE A 602 13.50 -22.88 8.18
N GLY A 603 14.67 -23.39 8.58
CA GLY A 603 15.96 -22.79 8.25
C GLY A 603 16.16 -22.61 6.74
N ARG A 604 15.76 -23.61 5.94
CA ARG A 604 15.84 -23.58 4.47
C ARG A 604 14.84 -22.60 3.84
N THR A 605 13.64 -22.48 4.40
CA THR A 605 12.52 -21.80 3.74
C THR A 605 12.22 -20.40 4.27
N GLN A 606 12.57 -20.10 5.52
CA GLN A 606 12.11 -18.91 6.26
C GLN A 606 13.25 -18.13 6.96
N GLY A 607 14.50 -18.58 6.81
CA GLY A 607 15.68 -17.82 7.27
C GLY A 607 15.95 -17.88 8.78
N LEU A 608 15.41 -18.89 9.48
CA LEU A 608 15.80 -19.25 10.84
C LEU A 608 17.30 -19.59 10.87
N VAL A 609 18.06 -18.95 11.77
CA VAL A 609 19.51 -19.21 11.89
C VAL A 609 19.72 -20.41 12.81
N VAL A 610 20.33 -21.48 12.29
CA VAL A 610 20.62 -22.70 13.08
C VAL A 610 22.03 -22.63 13.66
N VAL A 611 22.16 -22.80 14.97
CA VAL A 611 23.43 -22.80 15.71
C VAL A 611 23.60 -24.17 16.38
N PRO A 612 24.39 -25.09 15.80
CA PRO A 612 24.65 -26.36 16.45
C PRO A 612 25.66 -26.21 17.59
N VAL A 613 25.36 -26.84 18.72
CA VAL A 613 26.26 -27.00 19.86
C VAL A 613 26.55 -28.50 20.03
N PHE A 614 27.76 -28.92 19.68
CA PHE A 614 28.18 -30.31 19.73
C PHE A 614 28.71 -30.63 21.13
N TYR A 615 27.86 -31.20 21.98
CA TYR A 615 28.14 -31.45 23.40
C TYR A 615 28.52 -32.91 23.65
N GLU A 616 29.78 -33.14 24.02
CA GLU A 616 30.39 -34.47 24.21
C GLU A 616 30.25 -35.42 22.99
N VAL A 617 30.00 -34.87 21.80
CA VAL A 617 29.89 -35.58 20.52
C VAL A 617 30.72 -34.85 19.47
N ASP A 618 31.37 -35.60 18.58
CA ASP A 618 32.10 -35.02 17.46
C ASP A 618 31.12 -34.67 16.32
N PRO A 619 31.25 -33.51 15.65
CA PRO A 619 30.42 -33.15 14.50
C PRO A 619 30.39 -34.22 13.39
N SER A 620 31.50 -34.94 13.19
CA SER A 620 31.58 -36.02 12.20
C SER A 620 30.73 -37.24 12.56
N GLU A 621 30.57 -37.55 13.85
CA GLU A 621 29.67 -38.61 14.33
C GLU A 621 28.21 -38.27 14.03
N VAL A 622 27.83 -36.98 14.14
CA VAL A 622 26.49 -36.50 13.78
C VAL A 622 26.28 -36.52 12.28
N ARG A 623 27.23 -35.97 11.51
CA ARG A 623 27.15 -35.83 10.04
C ARG A 623 27.06 -37.15 9.30
N HIS A 624 27.76 -38.16 9.78
CA HIS A 624 27.82 -39.50 9.15
C HIS A 624 27.06 -40.57 9.94
N GLN A 625 26.38 -40.19 11.02
CA GLN A 625 25.63 -41.09 11.89
C GLN A 625 26.47 -42.31 12.33
N THR A 626 27.68 -42.04 12.82
CA THR A 626 28.65 -43.05 13.28
C THR A 626 28.86 -42.97 14.80
N GLY A 627 29.71 -43.84 15.35
CA GLY A 627 30.07 -43.81 16.76
C GLY A 627 28.89 -44.09 17.71
N LYS A 628 28.84 -43.39 18.85
CA LYS A 628 27.77 -43.58 19.85
C LYS A 628 26.47 -42.92 19.40
N PHE A 629 26.57 -41.76 18.76
CA PHE A 629 25.43 -41.05 18.20
C PHE A 629 24.71 -41.87 17.13
N GLY A 630 25.47 -42.47 16.21
CA GLY A 630 24.94 -43.33 15.15
C GLY A 630 24.24 -44.59 15.66
N LYS A 631 24.74 -45.20 16.75
CA LYS A 631 24.06 -46.35 17.39
C LYS A 631 22.70 -45.94 17.92
N ALA A 632 22.64 -44.81 18.62
CA ALA A 632 21.38 -44.26 19.15
C ALA A 632 20.35 -43.98 18.05
N PHE A 633 20.80 -43.47 16.89
CA PHE A 633 19.94 -43.24 15.72
C PHE A 633 19.44 -44.53 15.07
N LYS A 634 20.31 -45.52 14.88
CA LYS A 634 19.93 -46.83 14.31
C LYS A 634 18.93 -47.57 15.20
N ASP A 635 19.14 -47.52 16.51
CA ASP A 635 18.22 -48.08 17.49
C ASP A 635 16.83 -47.42 17.39
N LEU A 636 16.77 -46.08 17.24
CA LEU A 636 15.51 -45.37 17.03
C LEU A 636 14.80 -45.84 15.75
N ILE A 637 15.50 -45.90 14.61
CA ILE A 637 14.91 -46.36 13.34
C ILE A 637 14.35 -47.77 13.49
N SER A 638 15.09 -48.68 14.13
CA SER A 638 14.66 -50.07 14.31
C SER A 638 13.39 -50.23 15.15
N ARG A 639 13.13 -49.31 16.10
CA ARG A 639 11.98 -49.37 17.02
C ARG A 639 10.73 -48.69 16.48
N THR A 640 10.88 -47.76 15.53
CA THR A 640 9.81 -46.78 15.22
C THR A 640 8.96 -47.17 14.01
N SER A 641 9.27 -48.29 13.31
CA SER A 641 8.64 -48.69 12.03
C SER A 641 8.43 -47.48 11.09
N ALA A 642 9.44 -46.61 11.01
CA ALA A 642 9.35 -45.37 10.27
C ALA A 642 9.35 -45.65 8.77
N ASP A 643 8.52 -44.93 8.02
CA ASP A 643 8.50 -44.97 6.56
C ASP A 643 9.88 -44.55 5.99
N GLU A 644 10.28 -45.12 4.84
CA GLU A 644 11.60 -44.86 4.23
C GLU A 644 11.81 -43.37 3.95
N ASP A 645 10.75 -42.64 3.63
CA ASP A 645 10.78 -41.19 3.42
C ASP A 645 11.19 -40.43 4.70
N LYS A 646 10.67 -40.83 5.88
CA LYS A 646 11.01 -40.18 7.16
C LYS A 646 12.45 -40.44 7.56
N LYS A 647 12.92 -41.66 7.37
CA LYS A 647 14.32 -42.02 7.64
C LYS A 647 15.27 -41.18 6.78
N THR A 648 14.95 -41.04 5.50
CA THR A 648 15.72 -40.24 4.55
C THR A 648 15.76 -38.76 4.96
N ASN A 649 14.63 -38.20 5.42
CA ASN A 649 14.57 -36.82 5.92
C ASN A 649 15.44 -36.60 7.16
N TRP A 650 15.44 -37.54 8.10
CA TRP A 650 16.26 -37.46 9.31
C TRP A 650 17.76 -37.59 9.01
N GLU A 651 18.14 -38.52 8.13
CA GLU A 651 19.53 -38.65 7.66
C GLU A 651 20.01 -37.36 6.99
N THR A 652 19.16 -36.75 6.16
CA THR A 652 19.45 -35.46 5.50
C THR A 652 19.60 -34.32 6.52
N SER A 653 18.70 -34.22 7.50
CA SER A 653 18.74 -33.18 8.53
C SER A 653 20.00 -33.29 9.41
N LEU A 654 20.41 -34.52 9.74
CA LEU A 654 21.65 -34.79 10.50
C LEU A 654 22.91 -34.49 9.70
N LEU A 655 22.92 -34.81 8.41
CA LEU A 655 24.00 -34.48 7.48
C LEU A 655 24.19 -32.97 7.39
N GLU A 656 23.10 -32.22 7.24
CA GLU A 656 23.11 -30.76 7.12
C GLU A 656 23.55 -30.11 8.44
N VAL A 657 22.91 -30.43 9.56
CA VAL A 657 23.24 -29.82 10.86
C VAL A 657 24.67 -30.12 11.31
N GLY A 658 25.18 -31.33 11.02
CA GLY A 658 26.57 -31.71 11.28
C GLY A 658 27.58 -31.04 10.34
N GLY A 659 27.12 -30.43 9.23
CA GLY A 659 27.93 -29.64 8.30
C GLY A 659 27.97 -28.15 8.63
N ILE A 660 27.11 -27.65 9.52
CA ILE A 660 27.08 -26.24 9.94
C ILE A 660 28.20 -25.99 10.96
N ALA A 661 28.92 -24.87 10.80
CA ALA A 661 29.91 -24.43 11.77
C ALA A 661 29.21 -24.10 13.11
N GLY A 662 29.59 -24.83 14.17
CA GLY A 662 28.98 -24.73 15.49
C GLY A 662 29.99 -24.64 16.63
N VAL A 663 29.49 -24.59 17.86
CA VAL A 663 30.34 -24.61 19.06
C VAL A 663 30.59 -26.05 19.46
N VAL A 664 31.86 -26.47 19.46
CA VAL A 664 32.26 -27.85 19.80
C VAL A 664 32.76 -27.90 21.24
N ILE A 665 32.09 -28.69 22.08
CA ILE A 665 32.36 -28.82 23.52
C ILE A 665 32.64 -30.29 23.82
N ILE A 666 33.90 -30.70 23.65
CA ILE A 666 34.38 -32.06 23.93
C ILE A 666 35.36 -31.97 25.11
N ASN A 667 35.15 -32.80 26.14
CA ASN A 667 36.00 -32.84 27.35
C ASN A 667 36.17 -31.47 28.04
N SER A 668 35.08 -30.73 28.25
CA SER A 668 35.12 -29.39 28.84
C SER A 668 35.80 -29.38 30.20
N LYS A 669 36.77 -28.48 30.38
CA LYS A 669 37.43 -28.21 31.67
C LYS A 669 36.70 -27.11 32.46
N ASN A 670 35.98 -26.23 31.78
CA ASN A 670 35.24 -25.11 32.35
C ASN A 670 33.97 -24.83 31.51
N GLU A 671 32.85 -25.42 31.92
CA GLU A 671 31.57 -25.27 31.22
C GLU A 671 31.11 -23.80 31.14
N SER A 672 31.50 -22.94 32.09
CA SER A 672 31.11 -21.52 32.10
C SER A 672 31.71 -20.71 30.94
N GLU A 673 32.97 -21.00 30.59
CA GLU A 673 33.61 -20.34 29.44
C GLU A 673 32.97 -20.79 28.13
N ASP A 674 32.64 -22.07 28.02
CA ASP A 674 32.00 -22.62 26.82
C ASP A 674 30.58 -22.07 26.63
N ILE A 675 29.82 -21.89 27.72
CA ILE A 675 28.52 -21.23 27.69
C ILE A 675 28.65 -19.76 27.25
N THR A 676 29.66 -19.04 27.75
CA THR A 676 29.91 -17.64 27.37
C THR A 676 30.14 -17.53 25.86
N LYS A 677 30.92 -18.44 25.27
CA LYS A 677 31.12 -18.49 23.81
C LYS A 677 29.81 -18.69 23.04
N VAL A 678 28.93 -19.57 23.52
CA VAL A 678 27.60 -19.79 22.91
C VAL A 678 26.77 -18.51 22.98
N VAL A 679 26.67 -17.88 24.17
CA VAL A 679 25.89 -16.64 24.37
C VAL A 679 26.43 -15.49 23.53
N ASP A 680 27.74 -15.31 23.46
CA ASP A 680 28.38 -14.27 22.65
C ASP A 680 28.08 -14.46 21.16
N HIS A 681 28.19 -15.71 20.67
CA HIS A 681 27.88 -16.04 19.29
C HIS A 681 26.41 -15.72 18.95
N VAL A 682 25.47 -16.14 19.80
CA VAL A 682 24.03 -15.89 19.63
C VAL A 682 23.71 -14.39 19.71
N THR A 683 24.29 -13.68 20.67
CA THR A 683 24.12 -12.22 20.83
C THR A 683 24.56 -11.47 19.57
N ASN A 684 25.69 -11.87 18.98
CA ASN A 684 26.18 -11.28 17.73
C ASN A 684 25.27 -11.56 16.54
N LEU A 685 24.63 -12.73 16.49
CA LEU A 685 23.67 -13.10 15.44
C LEU A 685 22.34 -12.33 15.57
N LEU A 686 21.90 -12.02 16.80
CA LEU A 686 20.68 -11.25 17.08
C LEU A 686 20.83 -9.75 16.84
N ASP A 687 22.07 -9.24 16.89
CA ASP A 687 22.44 -7.84 16.72
C ASP A 687 22.32 -7.35 15.25
N ARG A 688 21.10 -7.44 14.72
CA ARG A 688 20.69 -7.01 13.37
C ARG A 688 19.89 -5.71 13.35
N THR A 689 19.75 -5.00 14.47
CA THR A 689 19.15 -3.66 14.50
C THR A 689 20.14 -2.64 13.95
N ASP A 690 20.39 -2.75 12.65
CA ASP A 690 21.06 -1.70 11.91
C ASP A 690 20.21 -0.43 12.02
N LEU A 691 20.87 0.70 12.28
CA LEU A 691 20.21 1.98 12.36
C LEU A 691 19.56 2.29 11.01
N PHE A 692 18.31 2.72 11.02
CA PHE A 692 17.66 3.19 9.80
C PHE A 692 18.42 4.38 9.21
N VAL A 693 19.02 4.18 8.04
CA VAL A 693 19.88 5.17 7.35
C VAL A 693 19.03 6.18 6.61
N ALA A 694 18.24 5.72 5.63
CA ALA A 694 17.31 6.51 4.82
C ALA A 694 16.43 5.55 4.00
N ASP A 695 15.26 6.01 3.56
CA ASP A 695 14.39 5.26 2.64
C ASP A 695 15.09 4.99 1.30
N HIS A 696 15.86 5.97 0.82
CA HIS A 696 16.57 5.95 -0.46
C HIS A 696 18.02 6.44 -0.26
N PRO A 697 18.99 5.54 0.05
CA PRO A 697 20.37 5.91 0.39
C PRO A 697 21.24 6.23 -0.84
N VAL A 698 20.81 7.17 -1.68
CA VAL A 698 21.50 7.59 -2.90
C VAL A 698 22.85 8.25 -2.57
N GLY A 699 23.94 7.83 -3.22
CA GLY A 699 25.28 8.41 -3.05
C GLY A 699 25.91 8.20 -1.66
N VAL A 700 25.31 7.42 -0.77
CA VAL A 700 25.78 7.23 0.62
C VAL A 700 27.02 6.35 0.67
N GLU A 701 27.05 5.26 -0.11
CA GLU A 701 28.08 4.22 -0.01
C GLU A 701 29.49 4.75 -0.31
N SER A 702 29.65 5.61 -1.32
CA SER A 702 30.95 6.22 -1.67
C SER A 702 31.49 7.08 -0.52
N ARG A 703 30.65 7.94 0.05
CA ARG A 703 30.98 8.80 1.19
C ARG A 703 31.31 8.00 2.45
N VAL A 704 30.60 6.89 2.69
CA VAL A 704 30.90 5.97 3.80
C VAL A 704 32.25 5.28 3.61
N GLN A 705 32.58 4.86 2.39
CA GLN A 705 33.89 4.28 2.11
C GLN A 705 35.02 5.28 2.40
N ASP A 706 34.84 6.55 2.06
CA ASP A 706 35.84 7.59 2.35
C ASP A 706 35.98 7.84 3.87
N VAL A 707 34.87 7.87 4.60
CA VAL A 707 34.89 7.91 6.07
C VAL A 707 35.63 6.70 6.66
N ILE A 708 35.37 5.49 6.18
CA ILE A 708 36.03 4.27 6.65
C ILE A 708 37.52 4.28 6.34
N LYS A 709 37.93 4.78 5.16
CA LYS A 709 39.35 4.96 4.82
C LYS A 709 40.04 5.89 5.82
N LEU A 710 39.42 7.02 6.17
CA LEU A 710 39.96 7.93 7.20
C LEU A 710 40.06 7.25 8.56
N LEU A 711 39.04 6.50 8.96
CA LEU A 711 39.04 5.71 10.19
C LEU A 711 40.11 4.60 10.22
N ASN A 712 40.61 4.17 9.05
CA ASN A 712 41.64 3.14 8.90
C ASN A 712 43.02 3.72 8.52
N SER A 713 43.15 5.05 8.42
CA SER A 713 44.35 5.70 7.88
C SER A 713 45.56 5.69 8.81
N GLN A 714 45.37 5.36 10.10
CA GLN A 714 46.47 5.23 11.06
C GLN A 714 46.60 3.79 11.55
N GLU A 715 47.81 3.22 11.42
CA GLU A 715 48.21 1.97 12.10
C GLU A 715 48.52 2.18 13.60
N SER A 716 48.10 3.31 14.18
CA SER A 716 48.46 3.67 15.55
C SER A 716 47.70 2.82 16.59
N LYS A 717 48.38 2.57 17.70
CA LYS A 717 47.89 1.80 18.85
C LYS A 717 46.91 2.59 19.75
N ASP A 718 46.52 3.80 19.35
CA ASP A 718 45.73 4.71 20.18
C ASP A 718 44.29 4.88 19.66
N SER A 719 43.45 5.61 20.42
CA SER A 719 42.10 5.96 20.00
C SER A 719 42.09 7.04 18.92
N LEU A 720 41.24 6.86 17.90
CA LEU A 720 41.10 7.76 16.75
C LEU A 720 39.78 8.53 16.82
N LEU A 721 39.85 9.86 16.70
CA LEU A 721 38.74 10.79 16.66
C LEU A 721 38.61 11.39 15.25
N LEU A 722 37.46 11.17 14.62
CA LEU A 722 37.10 11.72 13.31
C LEU A 722 35.96 12.72 13.46
N GLY A 723 36.17 13.95 13.00
CA GLY A 723 35.10 14.94 12.83
C GLY A 723 34.44 14.81 11.46
N VAL A 724 33.11 14.81 11.41
CA VAL A 724 32.31 14.91 10.17
C VAL A 724 31.62 16.27 10.17
N TRP A 725 32.07 17.15 9.28
CA TRP A 725 31.73 18.57 9.30
C TRP A 725 31.00 19.02 8.03
N GLY A 726 30.06 19.95 8.18
CA GLY A 726 29.36 20.59 7.05
C GLY A 726 28.04 21.25 7.45
N MET A 727 27.40 21.90 6.48
CA MET A 727 26.14 22.63 6.65
C MET A 727 24.98 21.75 7.15
N GLY A 728 23.95 22.36 7.75
CA GLY A 728 22.68 21.70 8.05
C GLY A 728 22.04 21.08 6.80
N GLY A 729 21.44 19.89 6.93
CA GLY A 729 20.72 19.23 5.83
C GLY A 729 21.58 18.50 4.78
N ILE A 730 22.92 18.55 4.89
CA ILE A 730 23.86 17.93 3.94
C ILE A 730 24.01 16.39 4.07
N GLY A 731 23.40 15.78 5.10
CA GLY A 731 23.42 14.31 5.29
C GLY A 731 24.49 13.75 6.24
N LYS A 732 25.09 14.57 7.13
CA LYS A 732 26.09 14.12 8.13
C LYS A 732 25.61 12.91 8.96
N THR A 733 24.44 13.02 9.56
CA THR A 733 23.80 11.96 10.36
C THR A 733 23.60 10.69 9.54
N THR A 734 23.21 10.82 8.27
CA THR A 734 23.01 9.68 7.35
C THR A 734 24.32 8.93 7.10
N ILE A 735 25.41 9.63 6.81
CA ILE A 735 26.73 9.03 6.63
C ILE A 735 27.22 8.38 7.93
N ALA A 736 27.05 9.04 9.07
CA ALA A 736 27.46 8.50 10.36
C ALA A 736 26.71 7.21 10.73
N LYS A 737 25.38 7.15 10.49
CA LYS A 737 24.58 5.93 10.69
C LYS A 737 25.04 4.79 9.78
N ALA A 738 25.27 5.07 8.49
CA ALA A 738 25.69 4.05 7.54
C ALA A 738 27.10 3.53 7.85
N ALA A 739 28.04 4.42 8.21
CA ALA A 739 29.36 4.03 8.71
C ALA A 739 29.24 3.21 10.00
N TYR A 740 28.34 3.60 10.92
CA TYR A 740 28.09 2.86 12.15
C TYR A 740 27.68 1.42 11.86
N ASN A 741 26.63 1.23 11.06
CA ASN A 741 26.13 -0.10 10.68
C ASN A 741 27.22 -0.96 10.04
N LYS A 742 28.07 -0.36 9.21
CA LYS A 742 29.07 -1.09 8.41
C LYS A 742 30.23 -1.66 9.22
N ILE A 743 30.73 -0.94 10.24
CA ILE A 743 31.96 -1.35 10.96
C ILE A 743 31.76 -1.64 12.45
N ARG A 744 30.57 -1.41 13.02
CA ARG A 744 30.32 -1.60 14.47
C ARG A 744 30.58 -3.01 15.00
N ARG A 745 30.61 -4.02 14.13
CA ARG A 745 30.86 -5.42 14.51
C ARG A 745 32.32 -5.70 14.83
N ASP A 746 33.24 -4.83 14.42
CA ASP A 746 34.69 -4.98 14.65
C ASP A 746 35.15 -4.49 16.04
N PHE A 747 34.19 -4.14 16.90
CA PHE A 747 34.41 -3.48 18.20
C PHE A 747 33.69 -4.24 19.31
N GLU A 748 34.32 -4.25 20.49
CA GLU A 748 33.82 -4.93 21.69
C GLU A 748 32.57 -4.24 22.25
N ALA A 749 32.58 -2.91 22.19
CA ALA A 749 31.46 -2.09 22.64
C ALA A 749 31.18 -0.97 21.63
N LYS A 750 29.92 -0.55 21.58
CA LYS A 750 29.44 0.37 20.55
C LYS A 750 28.27 1.18 21.05
N SER A 751 28.22 2.46 20.68
CA SER A 751 27.09 3.34 21.01
C SER A 751 26.91 4.40 19.94
N PHE A 752 25.65 4.73 19.67
CA PHE A 752 25.27 5.82 18.78
C PHE A 752 24.36 6.78 19.55
N LEU A 753 24.89 7.94 19.92
CA LEU A 753 24.12 9.00 20.58
C LEU A 753 23.57 9.95 19.51
N LEU A 754 22.29 9.79 19.19
CA LEU A 754 21.58 10.60 18.19
C LEU A 754 21.16 11.96 18.77
N ASN A 755 21.23 13.02 17.97
CA ASN A 755 20.73 14.37 18.30
C ASN A 755 21.24 14.91 19.66
N VAL A 756 22.54 14.84 19.90
CA VAL A 756 23.16 15.26 21.18
C VAL A 756 22.75 16.69 21.54
N ARG A 757 22.80 17.65 20.60
CA ARG A 757 22.33 19.03 20.85
C ARG A 757 20.92 19.08 21.43
N GLU A 758 19.97 18.38 20.82
CA GLU A 758 18.55 18.48 21.19
C GLU A 758 18.29 17.81 22.53
N ILE A 759 18.84 16.61 22.75
CA ILE A 759 18.68 15.89 24.03
C ILE A 759 19.38 16.63 25.17
N TRP A 760 20.52 17.25 24.90
CA TRP A 760 21.32 17.95 25.91
C TRP A 760 20.57 19.10 26.59
N GLU A 761 19.68 19.78 25.86
CA GLU A 761 18.88 20.90 26.38
C GLU A 761 17.58 20.45 27.08
N GLN A 762 17.27 19.15 27.09
CA GLN A 762 16.12 18.60 27.82
C GLN A 762 16.41 18.44 29.32
N ASP A 763 15.34 18.36 30.11
CA ASP A 763 15.43 18.05 31.54
C ASP A 763 16.18 16.71 31.74
N ASN A 764 17.22 16.74 32.58
CA ASN A 764 18.14 15.62 32.82
C ASN A 764 18.86 15.07 31.57
N GLY A 765 18.84 15.78 30.43
CA GLY A 765 19.41 15.33 29.16
C GLY A 765 20.88 14.93 29.23
N LYS A 766 21.69 15.69 29.99
CA LYS A 766 23.12 15.41 30.21
C LYS A 766 23.34 14.04 30.86
N ILE A 767 22.60 13.77 31.94
CA ILE A 767 22.67 12.52 32.70
C ILE A 767 22.14 11.36 31.83
N SER A 768 21.02 11.59 31.14
CA SER A 768 20.41 10.62 30.22
C SER A 768 21.39 10.16 29.13
N LEU A 769 22.13 11.09 28.50
CA LEU A 769 23.13 10.75 27.49
C LEU A 769 24.29 9.93 28.06
N GLN A 770 24.78 10.25 29.27
CA GLN A 770 25.83 9.48 29.94
C GLN A 770 25.35 8.07 30.34
N GLN A 771 24.13 7.96 30.87
CA GLN A 771 23.51 6.68 31.22
C GLN A 771 23.30 5.80 29.98
N ARG A 772 22.81 6.38 28.88
CA ARG A 772 22.64 5.67 27.61
C ARG A 772 23.97 5.15 27.07
N LEU A 773 25.00 5.99 27.07
CA LEU A 773 26.34 5.58 26.63
C LEU A 773 26.88 4.39 27.44
N LEU A 774 26.74 4.43 28.77
CA LEU A 774 27.15 3.32 29.63
C LEU A 774 26.30 2.06 29.41
N SER A 775 24.99 2.22 29.27
CA SER A 775 24.06 1.12 29.00
C SER A 775 24.40 0.41 27.69
N ASP A 776 24.68 1.17 26.62
CA ASP A 776 25.04 0.61 25.31
C ASP A 776 26.37 -0.19 25.37
N ILE A 777 27.35 0.27 26.16
CA ILE A 777 28.70 -0.30 26.24
C ILE A 777 28.77 -1.54 27.14
N TYR A 778 27.95 -1.60 28.19
CA TYR A 778 27.93 -2.70 29.16
C TYR A 778 26.69 -3.57 29.08
N LYS A 779 25.75 -3.27 28.17
CA LYS A 779 24.48 -3.99 27.98
C LYS A 779 23.74 -4.24 29.30
N THR A 780 23.81 -3.26 30.22
CA THR A 780 23.27 -3.38 31.58
C THR A 780 22.33 -2.21 31.87
N THR A 781 21.09 -2.53 32.26
CA THR A 781 20.03 -1.53 32.57
C THR A 781 20.14 -0.92 33.97
N LYS A 782 21.08 -1.37 34.80
CA LYS A 782 21.18 -1.03 36.23
C LYS A 782 22.19 0.07 36.57
N ILE A 783 22.65 0.85 35.60
CA ILE A 783 23.63 1.91 35.86
C ILE A 783 22.90 3.19 36.21
N LYS A 784 22.89 3.56 37.51
CA LYS A 784 22.40 4.86 37.97
C LYS A 784 23.56 5.85 38.04
N ILE A 785 23.32 7.03 37.47
CA ILE A 785 24.20 8.19 37.57
C ILE A 785 23.40 9.27 38.30
N ASP A 786 23.95 9.77 39.41
CA ASP A 786 23.29 10.77 40.25
C ASP A 786 23.62 12.21 39.81
N THR A 787 24.83 12.42 39.27
CA THR A 787 25.33 13.75 38.84
C THR A 787 26.19 13.63 37.59
N VAL A 788 26.30 14.70 36.79
CA VAL A 788 27.10 14.72 35.54
C VAL A 788 28.58 14.42 35.83
N GLU A 789 29.11 14.93 36.95
CA GLU A 789 30.49 14.74 37.40
C GLU A 789 30.76 13.28 37.76
N SER A 790 29.84 12.65 38.50
CA SER A 790 29.93 11.21 38.80
C SER A 790 29.88 10.38 37.51
N GLY A 791 29.01 10.75 36.56
CA GLY A 791 28.93 10.11 35.26
C GLY A 791 30.21 10.23 34.45
N LYS A 792 30.88 11.40 34.47
CA LYS A 792 32.19 11.58 33.83
C LYS A 792 33.25 10.64 34.39
N MET A 793 33.32 10.51 35.72
CA MET A 793 34.28 9.61 36.37
C MET A 793 34.04 8.14 35.98
N ILE A 794 32.77 7.72 36.00
CA ILE A 794 32.39 6.34 35.61
C ILE A 794 32.72 6.11 34.13
N LEU A 795 32.34 7.02 33.24
CA LEU A 795 32.67 6.92 31.82
C LEU A 795 34.19 6.82 31.61
N GLN A 796 34.99 7.67 32.25
CA GLN A 796 36.43 7.64 32.12
C GLN A 796 37.05 6.29 32.53
N GLU A 797 36.62 5.71 33.66
CA GLU A 797 37.12 4.42 34.13
C GLU A 797 36.75 3.29 33.16
N ARG A 798 35.49 3.32 32.71
CA ARG A 798 34.84 2.24 31.97
C ARG A 798 35.24 2.21 30.51
N LEU A 799 35.19 3.36 29.83
CA LEU A 799 35.53 3.49 28.42
C LEU A 799 37.00 3.08 28.14
N ARG A 800 37.88 3.20 29.13
CA ARG A 800 39.31 2.91 29.00
C ARG A 800 39.60 1.40 28.89
N GLN A 801 38.67 0.56 29.33
CA GLN A 801 38.84 -0.89 29.42
C GLN A 801 38.47 -1.63 28.15
N LYS A 802 37.77 -0.98 27.20
CA LYS A 802 37.20 -1.63 26.02
C LYS A 802 37.65 -0.98 24.72
N LYS A 803 37.65 -1.77 23.64
CA LYS A 803 37.77 -1.26 22.27
C LYS A 803 36.40 -0.79 21.77
N ILE A 804 36.18 0.51 21.71
CA ILE A 804 34.85 1.13 21.53
C ILE A 804 34.68 1.77 20.15
N PHE A 805 33.49 1.63 19.58
CA PHE A 805 33.04 2.47 18.47
C PHE A 805 31.90 3.39 18.89
N LEU A 806 32.18 4.69 18.95
CA LEU A 806 31.24 5.70 19.43
C LEU A 806 30.89 6.70 18.33
N VAL A 807 29.62 7.00 18.16
CA VAL A 807 29.16 8.13 17.34
C VAL A 807 28.42 9.14 18.21
N LEU A 808 28.87 10.39 18.17
CA LEU A 808 28.20 11.54 18.75
C LEU A 808 27.61 12.39 17.62
N ASP A 809 26.28 12.36 17.47
CA ASP A 809 25.60 13.06 16.39
C ASP A 809 25.08 14.46 16.81
N ASP A 810 25.27 15.44 15.93
CA ASP A 810 24.80 16.84 16.05
C ASP A 810 25.30 17.54 17.32
N VAL A 811 26.62 17.52 17.54
CA VAL A 811 27.29 18.22 18.65
C VAL A 811 27.51 19.69 18.29
N ASN A 812 27.19 20.61 19.21
CA ASN A 812 27.34 22.06 19.01
C ASN A 812 27.96 22.83 20.18
N LYS A 813 28.33 22.17 21.29
CA LYS A 813 28.98 22.81 22.43
C LYS A 813 30.14 21.96 22.94
N LEU A 814 31.23 22.60 23.37
CA LEU A 814 32.38 21.90 23.94
C LEU A 814 32.00 21.15 25.23
N ASP A 815 31.06 21.67 26.02
CA ASP A 815 30.60 21.03 27.26
C ASP A 815 29.96 19.65 27.03
N GLN A 816 29.32 19.45 25.88
CA GLN A 816 28.78 18.13 25.49
C GLN A 816 29.92 17.12 25.34
N LEU A 817 30.99 17.51 24.62
CA LEU A 817 32.17 16.68 24.41
C LEU A 817 32.91 16.41 25.73
N ASN A 818 33.08 17.44 26.57
CA ASN A 818 33.72 17.32 27.87
C ASN A 818 32.97 16.36 28.82
N ALA A 819 31.66 16.21 28.68
CA ALA A 819 30.86 15.32 29.50
C ALA A 819 30.74 13.89 28.98
N LEU A 820 30.81 13.68 27.66
CA LEU A 820 30.60 12.39 27.03
C LEU A 820 31.90 11.69 26.61
N CYS A 821 32.93 12.46 26.22
CA CYS A 821 34.20 11.94 25.72
C CYS A 821 35.41 12.43 26.50
N GLY A 822 35.33 13.60 27.15
CA GLY A 822 36.35 14.16 28.04
C GLY A 822 37.70 14.41 27.36
N SER A 823 38.50 13.35 27.18
CA SER A 823 39.75 13.38 26.42
C SER A 823 40.00 12.03 25.73
N ARG A 824 40.93 12.00 24.77
CA ARG A 824 41.33 10.75 24.11
C ARG A 824 41.76 9.62 25.06
N LYS A 825 42.24 9.97 26.26
CA LYS A 825 42.69 9.04 27.30
C LYS A 825 41.55 8.24 27.94
N TRP A 826 40.31 8.64 27.69
CA TRP A 826 39.14 7.93 28.20
C TRP A 826 38.89 6.63 27.44
N PHE A 827 39.45 6.44 26.24
CA PHE A 827 39.13 5.29 25.41
C PHE A 827 40.26 4.26 25.41
N GLY A 828 39.88 2.98 25.38
CA GLY A 828 40.82 1.88 25.19
C GLY A 828 41.47 1.90 23.81
N GLN A 829 42.59 1.20 23.70
CA GLN A 829 43.37 1.08 22.46
C GLN A 829 42.52 0.55 21.29
N GLY A 830 42.68 1.15 20.12
CA GLY A 830 41.96 0.79 18.89
C GLY A 830 40.51 1.26 18.84
N SER A 831 40.06 2.09 19.79
CA SER A 831 38.74 2.70 19.77
C SER A 831 38.63 3.76 18.67
N LYS A 832 37.43 3.91 18.09
CA LYS A 832 37.13 4.90 17.06
C LYS A 832 35.92 5.73 17.45
N ILE A 833 36.02 7.04 17.29
CA ILE A 833 34.98 7.99 17.67
C ILE A 833 34.67 8.88 16.47
N ILE A 834 33.39 8.96 16.09
CA ILE A 834 32.90 9.88 15.06
C ILE A 834 32.09 10.98 15.74
N ILE A 835 32.39 12.24 15.41
CA ILE A 835 31.64 13.40 15.90
C ILE A 835 31.06 14.11 14.69
N THR A 836 29.73 14.21 14.60
CA THR A 836 29.09 15.03 13.56
C THR A 836 28.80 16.42 14.12
N THR A 837 29.15 17.46 13.35
CA THR A 837 28.93 18.85 13.77
C THR A 837 28.79 19.79 12.57
N ARG A 838 28.24 20.97 12.83
CA ARG A 838 28.22 22.10 11.89
C ARG A 838 29.38 23.07 12.13
N ASP A 839 30.06 22.91 13.27
CA ASP A 839 31.06 23.84 13.80
C ASP A 839 32.45 23.20 13.80
N ASP A 840 33.31 23.68 12.90
CA ASP A 840 34.69 23.23 12.77
C ASP A 840 35.58 23.67 13.96
N ASP A 841 35.25 24.78 14.64
CA ASP A 841 36.02 25.26 15.80
C ASP A 841 35.99 24.22 16.95
N LEU A 842 34.85 23.54 17.14
CA LEU A 842 34.72 22.46 18.12
C LEU A 842 35.69 21.31 17.83
N LEU A 843 35.87 20.96 16.55
CA LEU A 843 36.78 19.90 16.13
C LEU A 843 38.24 20.32 16.34
N CYS A 844 38.57 21.56 16.02
CA CYS A 844 39.89 22.15 16.25
C CYS A 844 40.25 22.17 17.74
N ARG A 845 39.33 22.61 18.60
CA ARG A 845 39.53 22.65 20.06
C ARG A 845 39.67 21.27 20.68
N LEU A 846 38.98 20.27 20.14
CA LEU A 846 39.12 18.87 20.56
C LEU A 846 40.40 18.21 20.01
N LYS A 847 41.05 18.82 19.01
CA LYS A 847 42.22 18.29 18.31
C LYS A 847 41.95 16.90 17.72
N VAL A 848 40.87 16.78 16.94
CA VAL A 848 40.54 15.53 16.23
C VAL A 848 41.66 15.14 15.27
N ASP A 849 41.84 13.83 15.05
CA ASP A 849 42.94 13.32 14.22
C ASP A 849 42.68 13.57 12.72
N CYS A 850 41.40 13.62 12.33
CA CYS A 850 40.98 13.87 10.95
C CYS A 850 39.60 14.55 10.89
N VAL A 851 39.37 15.30 9.81
CA VAL A 851 38.09 15.95 9.52
C VAL A 851 37.62 15.54 8.12
N TYR A 852 36.44 14.93 8.04
CA TYR A 852 35.73 14.67 6.80
C TYR A 852 34.76 15.82 6.51
N ARG A 853 35.10 16.64 5.52
CA ARG A 853 34.23 17.73 5.04
C ARG A 853 33.19 17.19 4.07
N MET A 854 31.92 17.33 4.43
CA MET A 854 30.80 16.93 3.58
C MET A 854 30.77 17.74 2.28
N LYS A 855 30.41 17.06 1.19
CA LYS A 855 30.15 17.66 -0.12
C LYS A 855 28.67 17.50 -0.47
N GLU A 856 28.16 18.44 -1.24
CA GLU A 856 26.85 18.39 -1.88
C GLU A 856 26.71 17.14 -2.76
N MET A 857 25.46 16.77 -3.07
CA MET A 857 25.17 15.71 -4.03
C MET A 857 25.48 16.20 -5.44
N ASP A 858 26.04 15.32 -6.27
CA ASP A 858 26.20 15.67 -7.69
C ASP A 858 24.84 15.71 -8.41
N GLY A 859 24.83 16.17 -9.66
CA GLY A 859 23.59 16.33 -10.43
C GLY A 859 22.82 15.02 -10.62
N ASN A 860 23.50 13.89 -10.78
CA ASN A 860 22.87 12.60 -11.00
C ASN A 860 22.30 12.05 -9.68
N GLU A 861 23.11 12.05 -8.63
CA GLU A 861 22.69 11.69 -7.27
C GLU A 861 21.47 12.54 -6.84
N SER A 862 21.50 13.84 -7.17
CA SER A 862 20.42 14.77 -6.83
C SER A 862 19.12 14.48 -7.58
N ILE A 863 19.21 14.20 -8.90
CA ILE A 863 18.05 13.83 -9.71
C ILE A 863 17.44 12.52 -9.20
N GLU A 864 18.27 11.53 -8.89
CA GLU A 864 17.80 10.24 -8.41
C GLU A 864 17.10 10.36 -7.05
N LEU A 865 17.73 11.03 -6.07
CA LEU A 865 17.12 11.24 -4.76
C LEU A 865 15.82 12.03 -4.87
N PHE A 866 15.82 13.12 -5.64
CA PHE A 866 14.60 13.89 -5.89
C PHE A 866 13.50 13.01 -6.50
N SER A 867 13.85 12.19 -7.49
CA SER A 867 12.89 11.37 -8.23
C SER A 867 12.25 10.29 -7.37
N TRP A 868 12.99 9.69 -6.45
CA TRP A 868 12.42 8.79 -5.46
C TRP A 868 11.33 9.47 -4.61
N HIS A 869 11.56 10.72 -4.19
CA HIS A 869 10.61 11.45 -3.39
C HIS A 869 9.43 12.03 -4.19
N ALA A 870 9.64 12.40 -5.45
CA ALA A 870 8.63 13.03 -6.31
C ALA A 870 7.83 12.04 -7.18
N PHE A 871 8.41 10.90 -7.55
CA PHE A 871 7.84 9.95 -8.50
C PHE A 871 7.79 8.51 -7.98
N LYS A 872 8.42 8.20 -6.84
CA LYS A 872 8.56 6.84 -6.28
C LYS A 872 9.33 5.87 -7.18
N GLN A 873 10.22 6.41 -8.00
CA GLN A 873 11.13 5.68 -8.89
C GLN A 873 12.43 6.48 -9.07
N PRO A 874 13.55 5.87 -9.48
CA PRO A 874 14.85 6.54 -9.53
C PRO A 874 14.95 7.62 -10.61
N ASP A 875 14.06 7.63 -11.59
CA ASP A 875 14.09 8.56 -12.73
C ASP A 875 12.80 9.37 -12.86
N PRO A 876 12.84 10.60 -13.40
CA PRO A 876 11.65 11.37 -13.71
C PRO A 876 10.73 10.67 -14.72
N PHE A 877 9.42 10.89 -14.61
CA PHE A 877 8.49 10.51 -15.68
C PHE A 877 8.80 11.24 -16.99
N GLU A 878 8.35 10.66 -18.11
CA GLU A 878 8.56 11.22 -19.43
C GLU A 878 8.06 12.68 -19.51
N GLY A 879 8.96 13.58 -19.94
CA GLY A 879 8.70 15.01 -20.04
C GLY A 879 8.71 15.80 -18.72
N PHE A 880 9.10 15.21 -17.58
CA PHE A 880 9.39 15.91 -16.32
C PHE A 880 10.89 16.12 -16.06
N ALA A 881 11.76 15.66 -16.96
CA ALA A 881 13.20 15.76 -16.83
C ALA A 881 13.70 17.21 -16.64
N ASP A 882 13.23 18.15 -17.47
CA ASP A 882 13.66 19.55 -17.39
C ASP A 882 13.19 20.21 -16.07
N LEU A 883 11.95 19.96 -15.66
CA LEU A 883 11.42 20.44 -14.38
C LEU A 883 12.18 19.87 -13.18
N SER A 884 12.57 18.61 -13.26
CA SER A 884 13.39 17.97 -12.21
C SER A 884 14.78 18.59 -12.14
N ARG A 885 15.39 18.92 -13.29
CA ARG A 885 16.66 19.65 -13.35
C ARG A 885 16.52 21.06 -12.75
N ASP A 886 15.41 21.75 -12.96
CA ASP A 886 15.16 23.06 -12.34
C ASP A 886 15.09 22.96 -10.80
N VAL A 887 14.43 21.92 -10.26
CA VAL A 887 14.36 21.67 -8.81
C VAL A 887 15.73 21.34 -8.25
N VAL A 888 16.49 20.47 -8.93
CA VAL A 888 17.85 20.10 -8.52
C VAL A 888 18.77 21.32 -8.50
N LYS A 889 18.68 22.16 -9.53
CA LYS A 889 19.43 23.42 -9.61
C LYS A 889 19.08 24.37 -8.47
N TYR A 890 17.79 24.53 -8.14
CA TYR A 890 17.35 25.32 -7.00
C TYR A 890 17.85 24.76 -5.65
N SER A 891 17.85 23.44 -5.52
CA SER A 891 18.23 22.76 -4.28
C SER A 891 19.73 22.77 -4.02
N GLY A 892 20.56 23.07 -5.02
CA GLY A 892 22.03 23.13 -4.89
C GLY A 892 22.65 21.79 -4.47
N GLY A 893 22.02 20.66 -4.81
CA GLY A 893 22.48 19.34 -4.36
C GLY A 893 22.35 19.08 -2.86
N LEU A 894 21.55 19.89 -2.13
CA LEU A 894 21.27 19.68 -0.71
C LEU A 894 20.21 18.57 -0.52
N PRO A 895 20.56 17.40 0.10
CA PRO A 895 19.64 16.27 0.24
C PRO A 895 18.31 16.65 0.91
N LEU A 896 18.36 17.43 2.00
CA LEU A 896 17.16 17.85 2.72
C LEU A 896 16.16 18.60 1.82
N ALA A 897 16.66 19.51 0.99
CA ALA A 897 15.80 20.30 0.10
C ALA A 897 15.16 19.42 -0.99
N LEU A 898 15.95 18.52 -1.59
CA LEU A 898 15.48 17.58 -2.60
C LEU A 898 14.34 16.69 -2.06
N GLN A 899 14.48 16.17 -0.83
CA GLN A 899 13.46 15.31 -0.22
C GLN A 899 12.18 16.07 0.11
N VAL A 900 12.29 17.26 0.70
CA VAL A 900 11.13 18.08 1.09
C VAL A 900 10.37 18.57 -0.13
N ILE A 901 11.07 19.10 -1.13
CA ILE A 901 10.44 19.61 -2.36
C ILE A 901 9.88 18.45 -3.19
N GLY A 902 10.61 17.34 -3.33
CA GLY A 902 10.13 16.15 -4.03
C GLY A 902 8.86 15.59 -3.41
N SER A 903 8.85 15.43 -2.09
CA SER A 903 7.67 14.92 -1.36
C SER A 903 6.48 15.87 -1.46
N PHE A 904 6.72 17.19 -1.52
CA PHE A 904 5.68 18.17 -1.80
C PHE A 904 5.13 18.04 -3.23
N LEU A 905 5.98 17.81 -4.22
CA LEU A 905 5.59 17.70 -5.62
C LEU A 905 4.92 16.36 -5.97
N LEU A 906 5.13 15.31 -5.16
CA LEU A 906 4.52 13.98 -5.34
C LEU A 906 3.00 13.99 -5.52
N THR A 907 2.29 14.88 -4.84
CA THR A 907 0.82 14.96 -4.90
C THR A 907 0.30 15.76 -6.11
N ARG A 908 1.20 16.36 -6.91
CA ARG A 908 0.86 17.25 -8.03
C ARG A 908 1.11 16.56 -9.36
N ARG A 909 0.02 16.34 -10.12
CA ARG A 909 0.06 15.55 -11.35
C ARG A 909 0.31 16.39 -12.61
N ARG A 910 0.14 17.72 -12.57
CA ARG A 910 0.23 18.57 -13.78
C ARG A 910 1.54 19.35 -13.82
N LYS A 911 2.18 19.40 -14.99
CA LYS A 911 3.41 20.19 -15.23
C LYS A 911 3.25 21.69 -14.90
N LYS A 912 2.05 22.26 -15.09
CA LYS A 912 1.76 23.67 -14.74
C LYS A 912 1.87 23.92 -13.24
N GLU A 913 1.46 22.97 -12.40
CA GLU A 913 1.56 23.10 -10.95
C GLU A 913 3.03 23.07 -10.51
N TRP A 914 3.84 22.22 -11.13
CA TRP A 914 5.28 22.18 -10.89
C TRP A 914 5.96 23.50 -11.24
N LYS A 915 5.64 24.07 -12.41
CA LYS A 915 6.14 25.40 -12.80
C LYS A 915 5.74 26.48 -11.80
N SER A 916 4.48 26.49 -11.37
CA SER A 916 3.98 27.43 -10.37
C SER A 916 4.66 27.27 -9.00
N VAL A 917 4.92 26.04 -8.56
CA VAL A 917 5.69 25.78 -7.34
C VAL A 917 7.12 26.29 -7.48
N MET A 918 7.76 26.06 -8.62
CA MET A 918 9.11 26.56 -8.87
C MET A 918 9.18 28.09 -8.95
N GLU A 919 8.19 28.74 -9.55
CA GLU A 919 8.06 30.21 -9.54
C GLU A 919 7.91 30.73 -8.11
N LYS A 920 7.06 30.10 -7.29
CA LYS A 920 6.91 30.46 -5.88
C LYS A 920 8.22 30.31 -5.11
N LEU A 921 8.93 29.17 -5.26
CA LEU A 921 10.16 28.87 -4.52
C LEU A 921 11.31 29.84 -4.83
N LYS A 922 11.34 30.44 -6.03
CA LYS A 922 12.30 31.51 -6.38
C LYS A 922 12.09 32.79 -5.59
N HIS A 923 10.90 33.00 -5.03
CA HIS A 923 10.55 34.22 -4.31
C HIS A 923 10.33 34.01 -2.81
N ILE A 924 9.81 32.84 -2.43
CA ILE A 924 9.47 32.46 -1.06
C ILE A 924 10.03 31.05 -0.85
N PRO A 925 11.16 30.90 -0.13
CA PRO A 925 11.75 29.59 0.08
C PRO A 925 10.83 28.70 0.93
N ASN A 926 11.06 27.38 0.90
CA ASN A 926 10.21 26.45 1.64
C ASN A 926 10.48 26.51 3.15
N ASP A 927 9.44 26.78 3.95
CA ASP A 927 9.53 26.94 5.41
C ASP A 927 10.23 25.77 6.12
N LYS A 928 9.95 24.52 5.73
CA LYS A 928 10.56 23.33 6.38
C LYS A 928 12.06 23.24 6.12
N VAL A 929 12.50 23.65 4.93
CA VAL A 929 13.92 23.70 4.57
C VAL A 929 14.59 24.85 5.32
N LEU A 930 13.95 26.02 5.34
CA LEU A 930 14.43 27.21 6.04
C LEU A 930 14.61 26.94 7.53
N GLU A 931 13.62 26.36 8.21
CA GLU A 931 13.66 26.07 9.65
C GLU A 931 14.93 25.28 10.04
N LYS A 932 15.28 24.24 9.26
CA LYS A 932 16.46 23.42 9.54
C LYS A 932 17.79 24.10 9.24
N LEU A 933 17.84 24.96 8.22
CA LEU A 933 19.04 25.76 7.90
C LEU A 933 19.26 26.86 8.94
N ARG A 934 18.16 27.49 9.38
CA ARG A 934 18.14 28.63 10.31
C ARG A 934 18.72 28.32 11.68
N ILE A 935 18.64 27.06 12.13
CA ILE A 935 19.26 26.60 13.39
C ILE A 935 20.70 27.09 13.55
N SER A 936 21.51 27.06 12.48
CA SER A 936 22.92 27.46 12.56
C SER A 936 23.09 28.99 12.61
N PHE A 937 22.18 29.74 11.98
CA PHE A 937 22.16 31.21 12.04
C PHE A 937 21.66 31.71 13.41
N ASP A 938 20.57 31.14 13.91
CA ASP A 938 20.01 31.51 15.23
C ASP A 938 20.98 31.17 16.37
N GLY A 939 21.82 30.14 16.18
CA GLY A 939 22.88 29.74 17.11
C GLY A 939 24.09 30.69 17.17
N LEU A 940 24.20 31.69 16.28
CA LEU A 940 25.24 32.71 16.36
C LEU A 940 25.01 33.61 17.59
N SER A 941 26.01 33.71 18.47
CA SER A 941 25.89 34.50 19.71
C SER A 941 26.09 35.99 19.52
N ASP A 942 26.74 36.39 18.42
CA ASP A 942 27.10 37.78 18.13
C ASP A 942 26.20 38.34 17.03
N ASP A 943 25.50 39.43 17.34
CA ASP A 943 24.61 40.10 16.40
C ASP A 943 25.39 40.79 15.27
N ASP A 944 26.65 41.21 15.48
CA ASP A 944 27.52 41.72 14.41
C ASP A 944 27.78 40.65 13.35
N VAL A 945 28.05 39.42 13.78
CA VAL A 945 28.26 38.26 12.89
C VAL A 945 26.99 37.91 12.11
N LYS A 946 25.81 38.04 12.73
CA LYS A 946 24.52 37.88 12.04
C LYS A 946 24.34 38.94 10.97
N GLU A 947 24.67 40.20 11.24
CA GLU A 947 24.57 41.27 10.25
C GLU A 947 25.57 41.07 9.10
N ILE A 948 26.82 40.65 9.39
CA ILE A 948 27.81 40.26 8.37
C ILE A 948 27.26 39.13 7.47
N PHE A 949 26.62 38.11 8.05
CA PHE A 949 25.99 37.03 7.27
C PHE A 949 24.94 37.57 6.31
N LEU A 950 24.08 38.49 6.79
CA LEU A 950 23.05 39.12 5.97
C LEU A 950 23.65 39.99 4.87
N ASP A 951 24.72 40.74 5.15
CA ASP A 951 25.42 41.53 4.13
C ASP A 951 26.05 40.65 3.06
N ILE A 952 26.68 39.53 3.44
CA ILE A 952 27.23 38.58 2.48
C ILE A 952 26.12 38.00 1.59
N ALA A 953 24.99 37.58 2.17
CA ALA A 953 23.86 37.03 1.44
C ALA A 953 23.27 38.00 0.39
N PHE A 954 23.42 39.31 0.59
CA PHE A 954 22.91 40.32 -0.33
C PHE A 954 23.95 40.78 -1.36
N PHE A 955 25.18 41.05 -0.91
CA PHE A 955 26.11 41.88 -1.70
C PHE A 955 27.42 41.19 -2.07
N PHE A 956 27.94 40.30 -1.21
CA PHE A 956 29.37 39.95 -1.26
C PHE A 956 29.71 38.55 -1.75
N ILE A 957 28.71 37.72 -2.11
CA ILE A 957 28.98 36.41 -2.75
C ILE A 957 29.82 36.60 -4.02
N GLY A 958 30.81 35.76 -4.27
CA GLY A 958 31.73 35.82 -5.41
C GLY A 958 32.80 36.92 -5.37
N MET A 959 32.79 37.80 -4.37
CA MET A 959 33.82 38.83 -4.19
C MET A 959 35.04 38.28 -3.44
N ASP A 960 36.17 38.98 -3.56
CA ASP A 960 37.39 38.60 -2.85
C ASP A 960 37.25 38.78 -1.33
N GLN A 961 37.71 37.81 -0.54
CA GLN A 961 37.58 37.87 0.92
C GLN A 961 38.26 39.11 1.50
N GLU A 962 39.41 39.53 0.97
CA GLU A 962 40.13 40.69 1.47
C GLU A 962 39.35 41.98 1.22
N ASP A 963 38.77 42.12 0.03
CA ASP A 963 37.93 43.27 -0.34
C ASP A 963 36.67 43.32 0.54
N VAL A 964 35.98 42.19 0.70
CA VAL A 964 34.79 42.08 1.55
C VAL A 964 35.11 42.44 2.99
N THR A 965 36.24 41.96 3.51
CA THR A 965 36.71 42.27 4.86
C THR A 965 36.95 43.78 5.02
N LYS A 966 37.62 44.41 4.05
CA LYS A 966 37.89 45.85 4.07
C LYS A 966 36.61 46.70 4.00
N ILE A 967 35.65 46.31 3.15
CA ILE A 967 34.36 47.00 3.02
C ILE A 967 33.58 46.91 4.33
N LEU A 968 33.40 45.70 4.86
CA LEU A 968 32.67 45.47 6.11
C LEU A 968 33.32 46.21 7.29
N LYS A 969 34.66 46.23 7.36
CA LYS A 969 35.40 47.00 8.38
C LYS A 969 35.14 48.50 8.29
N ASN A 970 35.08 49.05 7.08
CA ASN A 970 34.71 50.45 6.86
C ASN A 970 33.25 50.74 7.22
N CYS A 971 32.37 49.73 7.18
CA CYS A 971 31.00 49.80 7.66
C CYS A 971 30.87 49.63 9.19
N GLY A 972 31.97 49.45 9.91
CA GLY A 972 31.99 49.32 11.37
C GLY A 972 31.88 47.89 11.89
N HIS A 973 31.92 46.87 11.02
CA HIS A 973 31.85 45.46 11.42
C HIS A 973 33.22 44.88 11.77
N TYR A 974 33.24 43.88 12.65
CA TYR A 974 34.43 43.08 12.98
C TYR A 974 34.64 41.96 11.94
N ALA A 975 34.84 42.36 10.69
CA ALA A 975 34.74 41.49 9.51
C ALA A 975 35.67 40.26 9.53
N GLU A 976 36.92 40.43 9.98
CA GLU A 976 37.91 39.33 10.00
C GLU A 976 37.43 38.17 10.89
N ILE A 977 37.00 38.48 12.12
CA ILE A 977 36.49 37.48 13.08
C ILE A 977 35.13 36.98 12.60
N GLY A 978 34.24 37.87 12.16
CA GLY A 978 32.89 37.48 11.74
C GLY A 978 32.87 36.53 10.55
N ILE A 979 33.66 36.79 9.50
CA ILE A 979 33.78 35.88 8.35
C ILE A 979 34.37 34.54 8.79
N SER A 980 35.40 34.55 9.66
CA SER A 980 36.01 33.33 10.20
C SER A 980 34.97 32.47 10.92
N VAL A 981 34.16 33.06 11.80
CA VAL A 981 33.08 32.34 12.52
C VAL A 981 32.06 31.77 11.55
N LEU A 982 31.63 32.52 10.53
CA LEU A 982 30.67 32.04 9.54
C LEU A 982 31.22 30.87 8.71
N VAL A 983 32.52 30.87 8.41
CA VAL A 983 33.19 29.75 7.74
C VAL A 983 33.24 28.52 8.65
N GLN A 984 33.63 28.69 9.91
CA GLN A 984 33.67 27.59 10.89
C GLN A 984 32.30 26.93 11.07
N GLN A 985 31.22 27.71 11.06
CA GLN A 985 29.84 27.22 11.18
C GLN A 985 29.25 26.66 9.87
N SER A 986 30.05 26.53 8.79
CA SER A 986 29.58 26.12 7.45
C SER A 986 28.45 26.99 6.87
N LEU A 987 28.35 28.26 7.28
CA LEU A 987 27.36 29.22 6.75
C LEU A 987 27.90 30.01 5.55
N VAL A 988 29.21 30.19 5.50
CA VAL A 988 29.94 30.84 4.40
C VAL A 988 31.09 29.93 3.99
N THR A 989 31.52 30.02 2.74
CA THR A 989 32.72 29.36 2.24
C THR A 989 33.69 30.39 1.70
N VAL A 990 34.98 30.05 1.72
CA VAL A 990 35.99 30.76 0.93
C VAL A 990 36.64 29.71 0.04
N ASP A 991 36.62 29.96 -1.26
CA ASP A 991 37.18 29.03 -2.23
C ASP A 991 38.71 29.20 -2.37
N ARG A 992 39.33 28.36 -3.20
CA ARG A 992 40.79 28.42 -3.44
C ARG A 992 41.24 29.69 -4.15
N LYS A 993 40.32 30.46 -4.73
CA LYS A 993 40.57 31.75 -5.40
C LYS A 993 40.28 32.93 -4.46
N ASN A 994 40.19 32.68 -3.16
CA ASN A 994 39.86 33.65 -2.14
C ASN A 994 38.47 34.29 -2.32
N LYS A 995 37.54 33.63 -3.00
CA LYS A 995 36.19 34.16 -3.22
C LYS A 995 35.24 33.71 -2.13
N VAL A 996 34.50 34.66 -1.57
CA VAL A 996 33.44 34.41 -0.58
C VAL A 996 32.27 33.72 -1.27
N GLY A 997 31.83 32.57 -0.77
CA GLY A 997 30.72 31.78 -1.27
C GLY A 997 29.65 31.57 -0.20
N MET A 998 28.43 31.30 -0.65
CA MET A 998 27.32 30.92 0.21
C MET A 998 26.39 30.01 -0.59
N HIS A 999 25.88 28.95 0.05
CA HIS A 999 24.90 28.08 -0.59
C HIS A 999 23.63 28.87 -0.94
N ASP A 1000 23.04 28.64 -2.11
CA ASP A 1000 21.88 29.41 -2.60
C ASP A 1000 20.71 29.42 -1.60
N LEU A 1001 20.39 28.29 -0.99
CA LEU A 1001 19.35 28.22 0.05
C LEU A 1001 19.69 28.98 1.34
N LEU A 1002 20.98 29.12 1.72
CA LEU A 1002 21.38 29.97 2.84
C LEU A 1002 21.26 31.45 2.49
N ARG A 1003 21.63 31.82 1.26
CA ARG A 1003 21.44 33.18 0.72
C ARG A 1003 19.96 33.56 0.74
N ASP A 1004 19.12 32.67 0.23
CA ASP A 1004 17.68 32.91 0.14
C ASP A 1004 17.04 32.93 1.53
N MET A 1005 17.55 32.13 2.48
CA MET A 1005 17.19 32.24 3.91
C MET A 1005 17.54 33.62 4.49
N GLY A 1006 18.76 34.13 4.26
CA GLY A 1006 19.17 35.46 4.72
C GLY A 1006 18.26 36.57 4.18
N ARG A 1007 17.86 36.47 2.91
CA ARG A 1007 16.91 37.39 2.27
C ARG A 1007 15.52 37.34 2.90
N GLU A 1008 15.03 36.13 3.20
CA GLU A 1008 13.72 35.95 3.84
C GLU A 1008 13.72 36.47 5.29
N ILE A 1009 14.84 36.31 6.02
CA ILE A 1009 15.00 36.88 7.37
C ILE A 1009 14.85 38.40 7.36
N VAL A 1010 15.53 39.10 6.43
CA VAL A 1010 15.41 40.56 6.31
C VAL A 1010 13.97 40.96 6.00
N ARG A 1011 13.33 40.27 5.03
CA ARG A 1011 11.95 40.53 4.63
C ARG A 1011 10.97 40.38 5.79
N ASN A 1012 11.08 39.31 6.57
CA ASN A 1012 10.21 39.06 7.73
C ASN A 1012 10.40 40.12 8.82
N LYS A 1013 11.65 40.46 9.17
CA LYS A 1013 11.95 41.54 10.14
C LYS A 1013 11.29 42.87 9.74
N SER A 1014 11.33 43.24 8.45
CA SER A 1014 10.66 44.46 7.96
C SER A 1014 9.13 44.39 8.03
N THR A 1015 8.55 43.24 7.67
CA THR A 1015 7.10 43.03 7.68
C THR A 1015 6.55 43.11 9.11
N GLU A 1016 7.22 42.47 10.07
CA GLU A 1016 6.85 42.50 11.49
C GLU A 1016 6.99 43.90 12.09
N ALA A 1017 8.01 44.67 11.69
CA ALA A 1017 8.26 46.01 12.21
C ALA A 1017 7.41 47.11 11.54
N GLY A 1018 6.66 46.79 10.47
CA GLY A 1018 5.98 47.78 9.64
C GLY A 1018 6.92 48.80 8.98
N LYS A 1019 8.18 48.41 8.77
CA LYS A 1019 9.26 49.27 8.25
C LYS A 1019 9.73 48.80 6.88
N GLU A 1020 10.38 49.69 6.14
CA GLU A 1020 11.08 49.30 4.91
C GLU A 1020 12.21 48.30 5.20
N PRO A 1021 12.51 47.38 4.26
CA PRO A 1021 13.60 46.42 4.43
C PRO A 1021 14.95 47.11 4.65
N SER A 1022 15.74 46.60 5.60
CA SER A 1022 17.08 47.16 5.86
C SER A 1022 18.06 46.94 4.71
N ARG A 1023 17.80 45.96 3.83
CA ARG A 1023 18.61 45.61 2.67
C ARG A 1023 17.72 45.32 1.47
N LEU A 1024 18.11 45.80 0.30
CA LEU A 1024 17.41 45.61 -0.97
C LEU A 1024 18.35 44.99 -1.99
N TRP A 1025 17.83 44.11 -2.83
CA TRP A 1025 18.62 43.42 -3.87
C TRP A 1025 17.92 43.33 -5.22
N ARG A 1026 16.60 43.56 -5.30
CA ARG A 1026 15.85 43.60 -6.55
C ARG A 1026 15.79 45.03 -7.08
N CYS A 1027 16.03 45.21 -8.37
CA CYS A 1027 15.98 46.52 -9.01
C CYS A 1027 14.62 47.21 -8.83
N GLU A 1028 13.53 46.44 -8.89
CA GLU A 1028 12.16 46.92 -8.68
C GLU A 1028 11.97 47.48 -7.26
N ASP A 1029 12.43 46.76 -6.25
CA ASP A 1029 12.32 47.19 -4.85
C ASP A 1029 13.17 48.44 -4.58
N VAL A 1030 14.38 48.49 -5.15
CA VAL A 1030 15.25 49.67 -5.07
C VAL A 1030 14.60 50.88 -5.75
N HIS A 1031 14.02 50.70 -6.94
CA HIS A 1031 13.32 51.77 -7.65
C HIS A 1031 12.09 52.26 -6.90
N ASN A 1032 11.28 51.34 -6.34
CA ASN A 1032 10.10 51.67 -5.54
C ASN A 1032 10.43 52.44 -4.26
N VAL A 1033 11.58 52.17 -3.65
CA VAL A 1033 12.04 52.90 -2.47
C VAL A 1033 12.65 54.25 -2.87
N LEU A 1034 13.44 54.31 -3.95
CA LEU A 1034 14.03 55.55 -4.47
C LEU A 1034 13.00 56.55 -5.04
N SER A 1035 11.85 56.07 -5.51
CA SER A 1035 10.76 56.89 -6.05
C SER A 1035 9.87 57.49 -4.96
N LYS A 1036 10.01 57.07 -3.71
CA LYS A 1036 9.34 57.66 -2.56
C LYS A 1036 10.34 58.59 -1.86
N ASP A 1037 9.99 59.86 -1.66
CA ASP A 1037 10.81 60.88 -0.98
C ASP A 1037 11.02 60.61 0.54
N THR A 1038 11.05 59.34 0.96
CA THR A 1038 11.11 58.89 2.36
C THR A 1038 12.49 58.39 2.79
N VAL A 1039 13.48 58.30 1.89
CA VAL A 1039 14.81 57.75 2.18
C VAL A 1039 15.76 58.85 2.68
N ARG A 1040 16.21 58.77 3.94
CA ARG A 1040 17.17 59.73 4.53
C ARG A 1040 18.64 59.44 4.19
N TYR A 1041 19.01 58.17 4.02
CA TYR A 1041 20.36 57.73 3.66
C TYR A 1041 20.28 56.41 2.88
N LEU A 1042 21.00 56.29 1.76
CA LEU A 1042 21.11 55.07 0.95
C LEU A 1042 22.58 54.74 0.72
N CYS A 1043 23.02 53.56 1.17
CA CYS A 1043 24.34 53.03 0.81
C CYS A 1043 24.19 52.10 -0.39
N VAL A 1044 24.73 52.49 -1.55
CA VAL A 1044 24.66 51.70 -2.79
C VAL A 1044 25.99 50.99 -3.00
N VAL A 1045 25.97 49.66 -2.93
CA VAL A 1045 27.13 48.82 -3.28
C VAL A 1045 27.05 48.53 -4.78
N PHE A 1046 27.88 49.20 -5.58
CA PHE A 1046 28.00 48.94 -7.01
C PHE A 1046 28.88 47.69 -7.24
N ARG A 1047 28.32 46.70 -7.92
CA ARG A 1047 29.08 45.60 -8.53
C ARG A 1047 29.47 46.05 -9.94
N PHE A 1048 30.72 46.44 -10.12
CA PHE A 1048 31.29 46.71 -11.44
C PHE A 1048 31.78 45.42 -12.10
#